data_AF-A0A9W8I9N5-F1
#
_entry.id   AF-A0A9W8I9N5-F1
#
_cell.length_a   1.000
_cell.length_b   1.000
_cell.length_c   1.000
_cell.angle_alpha   90.00
_cell.angle_beta   90.00
_cell.angle_gamma   90.00
#
_symmetry.space_group_name_H-M   'P 1'
#
loop_
_entity.id
_entity.type
_entity.pdbx_description
1 polymer ?
#
loop_
_entity_poly.entity_id
_entity_poly.type
_entity_poly.pdbx_seq_one_letter_code
_entity_poly.pdbx_strand_id
1 'polypeptide(L)'
;MTIDFNKAGDITESYSWSTLQDRLRDSIVSTNSSVAVSFDTTSSTLTNATGFVVDAENGIILSNRHVMSAGPSSHKATFFNNQEVPLQPFYYDPEHDFAFFRYDPAELKGIKPRAIKLVPEKARSGLEIRVIGNNSREKMSVHQGELSQLDRNVPEYRDSAYESYNDMNTFYYQSSTSSKEGSSGSPVVDVAGDAVAINSGGNFYSSSSFFLPLQRVKYAFEFVRQGKIPPRGTLQTVFHHQSHVKAELLGLTTELAASEGIDKENSTGVLTVKKVVPKGPADGVLKVGDIVVSVNGTVVTGFPELFEIIDGAVGQNVSLRVFRNHEFTTVNATVQDIYQVTPTRALRLGNSILHELSFQEAAARGSTAVTGIKINNDYNGMFSSADLGRRRVITEINYKPIPNMDALIQLLQIVHYDEPLVVKVRDFKEPRDEAVIVAHFPQVARPNALFTRSLETGFWSIEPLKLPLTHSPKLDAVEAEFSINEDNPENSAILSTASDIAARIQQCSVWIEARPICPANGYNAAHARGTGLVVDPQRGLILCSSRLAKNPTSNISVTFGAMRISASLAYIHPLYPFAFVKYDPALVDCTIPKLELSRPSSRLDVGDSVNIVTGTQSGLVCSTAAVSERCMLSTYACKWCLEQRFFNIEQFSLSPLPAQVGSDIGLVCSNDAIQGLWLCLPTCLHCNTICKNVGIDISLIRPSLVQLQTSDNIPAAPRVLDVEFKHQSLAEARALGVSSSYIKYLQKLSTAAQPILSVNRILRVRSPEIPSLEVGDIILQVNNCHVKHMDEVACFDTSEVELLIIRKGQEMTITIPTAPLCDANIRKVICWAGMYLQEPFHTVLHQSVRLASNVYMFMFDSGTPAMAESYHDNMFVVEIGENAIYTLDEVAQVAKLLKDPKQTGFNADIAENKGFRSGTVPGRDVKIRVVLVNGDEVVKSIRTNDHYYPAWQLVRGPRIDDKWVYKAI
;
A
#
# COMPACT_ATOMS: atom_id res chain seq x y z
N MET A 1 -24.66 80.78 -27.77
CA MET A 1 -24.42 79.41 -28.25
C MET A 1 -22.91 79.24 -28.31
N THR A 2 -22.31 78.77 -27.21
CA THR A 2 -20.90 78.38 -27.13
C THR A 2 -20.81 77.33 -26.02
N ILE A 3 -20.20 76.20 -26.36
CA ILE A 3 -20.06 74.99 -25.55
C ILE A 3 -18.95 75.21 -24.53
N ASP A 4 -19.18 74.79 -23.28
CA ASP A 4 -18.13 74.66 -22.26
C ASP A 4 -17.81 73.17 -22.07
N PHE A 5 -16.61 72.79 -22.51
CA PHE A 5 -16.06 71.43 -22.42
C PHE A 5 -15.47 71.25 -21.01
N ASN A 6 -16.24 70.74 -20.06
CA ASN A 6 -15.72 70.12 -18.83
C ASN A 6 -16.82 69.43 -18.04
N LYS A 7 -17.10 68.17 -18.37
CA LYS A 7 -17.68 67.14 -17.46
C LYS A 7 -17.72 65.77 -18.16
N ALA A 8 -16.55 65.23 -18.46
CA ALA A 8 -16.35 63.79 -18.55
C ALA A 8 -15.62 63.40 -17.26
N GLY A 9 -16.39 63.09 -16.21
CA GLY A 9 -15.85 62.44 -15.03
C GLY A 9 -15.74 60.95 -15.31
N ASP A 10 -14.56 60.52 -15.72
CA ASP A 10 -14.16 59.11 -15.66
C ASP A 10 -14.33 58.62 -14.22
N ILE A 11 -15.23 57.66 -14.00
CA ILE A 11 -15.26 56.87 -12.78
C ILE A 11 -14.13 55.85 -12.92
N THR A 12 -12.92 56.23 -12.54
CA THR A 12 -11.83 55.28 -12.32
C THR A 12 -12.14 54.51 -11.04
N GLU A 13 -12.61 53.27 -11.15
CA GLU A 13 -12.69 52.36 -10.01
C GLU A 13 -11.29 52.24 -9.39
N SER A 14 -11.15 52.72 -8.14
CA SER A 14 -9.89 52.58 -7.41
C SER A 14 -9.73 51.12 -6.97
N TYR A 15 -8.86 50.37 -7.65
CA TYR A 15 -8.53 49.00 -7.26
C TYR A 15 -7.82 48.99 -5.90
N SER A 16 -8.38 48.28 -4.92
CA SER A 16 -7.74 48.05 -3.62
C SER A 16 -7.61 46.55 -3.35
N TRP A 17 -6.52 46.14 -2.70
CA TRP A 17 -6.33 44.74 -2.28
C TRP A 17 -7.44 44.25 -1.33
N SER A 18 -8.06 45.15 -0.55
CA SER A 18 -9.16 44.83 0.36
C SER A 18 -10.46 44.45 -0.37
N THR A 19 -10.78 45.12 -1.47
CA THR A 19 -12.00 44.85 -2.25
C THR A 19 -11.81 43.67 -3.22
N LEU A 20 -10.56 43.38 -3.61
CA LEU A 20 -10.22 42.27 -4.48
C LEU A 20 -10.60 40.91 -3.88
N GLN A 21 -10.37 40.73 -2.58
CA GLN A 21 -10.63 39.47 -1.91
C GLN A 21 -12.11 39.09 -1.97
N ASP A 22 -13.01 40.03 -1.66
CA ASP A 22 -14.46 39.80 -1.74
C ASP A 22 -14.91 39.49 -3.18
N ARG A 23 -14.27 40.10 -4.18
CA ARG A 23 -14.60 39.91 -5.60
C ARG A 23 -14.16 38.54 -6.15
N LEU A 24 -13.02 38.02 -5.69
CA LEU A 24 -12.46 36.76 -6.18
C LEU A 24 -12.84 35.54 -5.34
N ARG A 25 -13.33 35.76 -4.12
CA ARG A 25 -13.69 34.72 -3.16
C ARG A 25 -14.57 33.61 -3.75
N ASP A 26 -15.59 33.99 -4.52
CA ASP A 26 -16.55 33.04 -5.07
C ASP A 26 -15.98 32.21 -6.24
N SER A 27 -14.85 32.65 -6.80
CA SER A 27 -14.17 32.03 -7.93
C SER A 27 -13.02 31.12 -7.53
N ILE A 28 -12.66 31.07 -6.25
CA ILE A 28 -11.57 30.26 -5.72
C ILE A 28 -12.17 29.09 -4.95
N VAL A 29 -11.75 27.88 -5.30
CA VAL A 29 -12.34 26.64 -4.77
C VAL A 29 -11.27 25.79 -4.08
N SER A 30 -11.70 25.05 -3.06
CA SER A 30 -10.91 23.94 -2.54
C SER A 30 -11.18 22.72 -3.40
N THR A 31 -10.15 22.07 -3.91
CA THR A 31 -10.28 20.78 -4.61
C THR A 31 -9.91 19.66 -3.65
N ASN A 32 -10.74 18.62 -3.62
CA ASN A 32 -10.46 17.38 -2.89
C ASN A 32 -10.42 16.25 -3.92
N SER A 33 -9.29 15.57 -4.01
CA SER A 33 -9.10 14.46 -4.95
C SER A 33 -8.81 13.17 -4.20
N SER A 34 -9.42 12.09 -4.64
CA SER A 34 -9.13 10.71 -4.22
C SER A 34 -8.48 10.00 -5.40
N VAL A 35 -7.19 9.68 -5.27
CA VAL A 35 -6.41 8.94 -6.27
C VAL A 35 -6.54 7.46 -5.95
N ALA A 36 -7.30 6.75 -6.78
CA ALA A 36 -7.73 5.40 -6.48
C ALA A 36 -6.65 4.35 -6.72
N VAL A 37 -5.85 4.56 -7.75
CA VAL A 37 -4.81 3.64 -8.18
C VAL A 37 -3.52 4.43 -8.42
N SER A 38 -2.41 3.96 -7.87
CA SER A 38 -1.09 4.54 -8.16
C SER A 38 -0.80 4.47 -9.66
N PHE A 39 -0.49 5.59 -10.29
CA PHE A 39 -0.24 5.67 -11.73
C PHE A 39 0.83 6.73 -12.05
N ASP A 40 1.74 6.40 -12.97
CA ASP A 40 2.84 7.28 -13.39
C ASP A 40 3.63 7.78 -12.17
N THR A 41 3.64 9.08 -11.94
CA THR A 41 4.37 9.75 -10.86
C THR A 41 3.54 9.94 -9.59
N THR A 42 2.34 9.35 -9.53
CA THR A 42 1.39 9.53 -8.43
C THR A 42 1.10 8.22 -7.71
N SER A 43 1.09 8.27 -6.38
CA SER A 43 0.65 7.16 -5.52
C SER A 43 -0.83 7.32 -5.16
N SER A 44 -1.52 6.20 -4.89
CA SER A 44 -2.86 6.22 -4.32
C SER A 44 -2.87 6.99 -2.99
N THR A 45 -3.62 8.07 -2.91
CA THR A 45 -3.68 8.96 -1.76
C THR A 45 -4.90 9.89 -1.86
N LEU A 46 -5.08 10.74 -0.86
CA LEU A 46 -5.97 11.88 -0.93
C LEU A 46 -5.15 13.15 -1.09
N THR A 47 -5.61 14.05 -1.94
CA THR A 47 -5.01 15.38 -2.08
C THR A 47 -6.06 16.45 -1.82
N ASN A 48 -5.64 17.52 -1.14
CA ASN A 48 -6.44 18.71 -0.93
C ASN A 48 -5.63 19.90 -1.43
N ALA A 49 -6.20 20.70 -2.30
CA ALA A 49 -5.50 21.81 -2.92
C ALA A 49 -6.47 22.93 -3.33
N THR A 50 -5.98 23.89 -4.10
CA THR A 50 -6.75 25.02 -4.59
C THR A 50 -6.97 24.89 -6.10
N GLY A 51 -8.10 25.40 -6.57
CA GLY A 51 -8.33 25.71 -7.98
C GLY A 51 -9.08 27.03 -8.11
N PHE A 52 -9.20 27.54 -9.33
CA PHE A 52 -9.96 28.76 -9.58
C PHE A 52 -10.68 28.75 -10.93
N VAL A 53 -11.85 29.41 -10.96
CA VAL A 53 -12.74 29.45 -12.14
C VAL A 53 -12.14 30.35 -13.22
N VAL A 54 -11.89 29.79 -14.39
CA VAL A 54 -11.38 30.49 -15.59
C VAL A 54 -12.43 30.65 -16.68
N ASP A 55 -13.52 29.88 -16.60
CA ASP A 55 -14.72 30.04 -17.43
C ASP A 55 -15.95 29.69 -16.60
N ALA A 56 -16.74 30.69 -16.22
CA ALA A 56 -17.93 30.47 -15.38
C ALA A 56 -19.12 29.93 -16.18
N GLU A 57 -19.17 30.16 -17.49
CA GLU A 57 -20.27 29.74 -18.36
C GLU A 57 -20.17 28.25 -18.67
N ASN A 58 -18.96 27.78 -18.99
CA ASN A 58 -18.67 26.37 -19.24
C ASN A 58 -18.20 25.61 -17.99
N GLY A 59 -18.15 26.28 -16.84
CA GLY A 59 -17.77 25.69 -15.55
C GLY A 59 -16.34 25.14 -15.52
N ILE A 60 -15.36 25.86 -16.06
CA ILE A 60 -13.95 25.42 -16.13
C ILE A 60 -13.16 25.97 -14.95
N ILE A 61 -12.48 25.09 -14.24
CA ILE A 61 -11.56 25.38 -13.14
C ILE A 61 -10.13 25.02 -13.57
N LEU A 62 -9.18 25.90 -13.32
CA LEU A 62 -7.75 25.65 -13.47
C LEU A 62 -7.12 25.29 -12.12
N SER A 63 -6.25 24.27 -12.12
CA SER A 63 -5.40 23.87 -10.98
C SER A 63 -4.11 23.23 -11.50
N ASN A 64 -3.26 22.69 -10.61
CA ASN A 64 -2.07 21.94 -11.02
C ASN A 64 -2.41 20.52 -11.50
N ARG A 65 -1.50 19.93 -12.30
CA ARG A 65 -1.60 18.53 -12.75
C ARG A 65 -1.50 17.57 -11.56
N HIS A 66 -0.58 17.79 -10.63
CA HIS A 66 -0.42 16.90 -9.48
C HIS A 66 -1.64 16.90 -8.53
N VAL A 67 -2.45 17.97 -8.56
CA VAL A 67 -3.72 18.06 -7.82
C VAL A 67 -4.79 17.18 -8.45
N MET A 68 -4.86 17.17 -9.77
CA MET A 68 -5.74 16.27 -10.54
C MET A 68 -5.26 14.81 -10.48
N SER A 69 -3.95 14.58 -10.34
CA SER A 69 -3.32 13.28 -10.60
C SER A 69 -3.46 12.85 -12.07
N ALA A 70 -2.48 12.08 -12.53
CA ALA A 70 -2.55 11.46 -13.85
C ALA A 70 -3.34 10.14 -13.83
N GLY A 71 -3.55 9.55 -12.66
CA GLY A 71 -4.13 8.21 -12.51
C GLY A 71 -5.66 8.18 -12.42
N PRO A 72 -6.24 6.97 -12.26
CA PRO A 72 -7.64 6.81 -11.91
C PRO A 72 -7.98 7.54 -10.61
N SER A 73 -8.82 8.56 -10.68
CA SER A 73 -9.13 9.45 -9.56
C SER A 73 -10.57 9.99 -9.61
N SER A 74 -11.04 10.45 -8.45
CA SER A 74 -12.31 11.15 -8.28
C SER A 74 -12.09 12.51 -7.61
N HIS A 75 -12.91 13.49 -7.96
CA HIS A 75 -12.66 14.89 -7.62
C HIS A 75 -13.94 15.62 -7.23
N LYS A 76 -13.82 16.51 -6.25
CA LYS A 76 -14.85 17.50 -5.90
C LYS A 76 -14.23 18.87 -5.64
N ALA A 77 -15.01 19.92 -5.88
CA ALA A 77 -14.72 21.29 -5.49
C ALA A 77 -15.65 21.70 -4.34
N THR A 78 -15.10 22.33 -3.32
CA THR A 78 -15.85 23.03 -2.29
C THR A 78 -15.75 24.53 -2.55
N PHE A 79 -16.88 25.16 -2.84
CA PHE A 79 -16.99 26.61 -3.03
C PHE A 79 -17.07 27.34 -1.67
N PHE A 80 -16.91 28.66 -1.70
CA PHE A 80 -16.87 29.48 -0.47
C PHE A 80 -18.10 29.31 0.45
N ASN A 81 -19.27 29.09 -0.15
CA ASN A 81 -20.55 28.83 0.52
C ASN A 81 -20.67 27.42 1.13
N ASN A 82 -19.58 26.64 1.17
CA ASN A 82 -19.53 25.21 1.57
C ASN A 82 -20.28 24.26 0.65
N GLN A 83 -20.71 24.72 -0.53
CA GLN A 83 -21.31 23.82 -1.49
C GLN A 83 -20.21 22.96 -2.12
N GLU A 84 -20.36 21.65 -1.99
CA GLU A 84 -19.54 20.68 -2.71
C GLU A 84 -20.19 20.39 -4.07
N VAL A 85 -19.42 20.51 -5.13
CA VAL A 85 -19.80 20.06 -6.46
C VAL A 85 -18.74 19.10 -6.99
N PRO A 86 -19.15 18.04 -7.68
CA PRO A 86 -18.23 17.09 -8.26
C PRO A 86 -17.51 17.68 -9.50
N LEU A 87 -16.30 17.19 -9.77
CA LEU A 87 -15.45 17.68 -10.85
C LEU A 87 -15.15 16.58 -11.88
N GLN A 88 -15.22 16.94 -13.15
CA GLN A 88 -14.73 16.14 -14.27
C GLN A 88 -13.26 16.52 -14.58
N PRO A 89 -12.30 15.59 -14.47
CA PRO A 89 -10.88 15.85 -14.74
C PRO A 89 -10.53 15.73 -16.23
N PHE A 90 -11.08 16.61 -17.07
CA PHE A 90 -11.10 16.37 -18.51
C PHE A 90 -9.75 16.61 -19.22
N TYR A 91 -8.89 17.49 -18.71
CA TYR A 91 -7.56 17.73 -19.29
C TYR A 91 -6.49 17.93 -18.21
N TYR A 92 -5.36 17.25 -18.37
CA TYR A 92 -4.11 17.64 -17.73
C TYR A 92 -3.02 17.72 -18.79
N ASP A 93 -2.03 18.58 -18.55
CA ASP A 93 -0.92 18.68 -19.47
C ASP A 93 0.12 17.56 -19.27
N PRO A 94 0.61 16.90 -20.34
CA PRO A 94 1.57 15.81 -20.19
C PRO A 94 2.94 16.21 -19.61
N GLU A 95 3.38 17.46 -19.79
CA GLU A 95 4.75 17.92 -19.48
C GLU A 95 4.83 19.04 -18.44
N HIS A 96 3.78 19.86 -18.34
CA HIS A 96 3.71 21.00 -17.42
C HIS A 96 2.65 20.79 -16.32
N ASP A 97 2.89 21.32 -15.12
CA ASP A 97 2.09 21.04 -13.93
C ASP A 97 0.77 21.84 -13.88
N PHE A 98 -0.08 21.71 -14.89
CA PHE A 98 -1.41 22.31 -14.91
C PHE A 98 -2.49 21.37 -15.46
N ALA A 99 -3.72 21.60 -15.03
CA ALA A 99 -4.87 20.82 -15.44
C ALA A 99 -6.18 21.62 -15.34
N PHE A 100 -7.18 21.20 -16.12
CA PHE A 100 -8.51 21.79 -16.14
C PHE A 100 -9.58 20.80 -15.70
N PHE A 101 -10.35 21.20 -14.69
CA PHE A 101 -11.57 20.52 -14.28
C PHE A 101 -12.79 21.19 -14.91
N ARG A 102 -13.87 20.42 -15.04
CA ARG A 102 -15.19 20.95 -15.38
C ARG A 102 -16.19 20.64 -14.26
N TYR A 103 -17.01 21.60 -13.87
CA TYR A 103 -18.15 21.44 -12.97
C TYR A 103 -19.43 21.87 -13.70
N ASP A 104 -20.60 21.48 -13.19
CA ASP A 104 -21.88 21.96 -13.71
C ASP A 104 -22.29 23.27 -13.00
N PRO A 105 -22.30 24.42 -13.68
CA PRO A 105 -22.72 25.68 -13.07
C PRO A 105 -24.17 25.67 -12.57
N ALA A 106 -25.04 24.81 -13.12
CA ALA A 106 -26.43 24.69 -12.70
C ALA A 106 -26.60 24.02 -11.32
N GLU A 107 -25.59 23.27 -10.86
CA GLU A 107 -25.62 22.68 -9.52
C GLU A 107 -25.40 23.74 -8.44
N LEU A 108 -24.69 24.85 -8.73
CA LEU A 108 -24.39 25.90 -7.75
C LEU A 108 -25.63 26.71 -7.35
N LYS A 109 -25.82 26.89 -6.03
CA LYS A 109 -26.94 27.62 -5.44
C LYS A 109 -26.43 28.73 -4.54
N GLY A 110 -26.94 29.94 -4.73
CA GLY A 110 -26.63 31.09 -3.87
C GLY A 110 -25.24 31.69 -4.04
N ILE A 111 -24.47 31.26 -5.04
CA ILE A 111 -23.16 31.81 -5.41
C ILE A 111 -23.05 31.96 -6.94
N LYS A 112 -22.33 32.97 -7.42
CA LYS A 112 -22.09 33.19 -8.85
C LYS A 112 -20.60 33.49 -9.10
N PRO A 113 -19.77 32.45 -9.28
CA PRO A 113 -18.36 32.61 -9.58
C PRO A 113 -18.15 33.46 -10.83
N ARG A 114 -17.09 34.26 -10.85
CA ARG A 114 -16.63 35.02 -12.03
C ARG A 114 -15.38 34.38 -12.62
N ALA A 115 -15.22 34.40 -13.94
CA ALA A 115 -13.98 33.97 -14.57
C ALA A 115 -12.83 34.91 -14.17
N ILE A 116 -11.75 34.33 -13.62
CA ILE A 116 -10.48 35.02 -13.43
C ILE A 116 -9.74 35.01 -14.76
N LYS A 117 -9.37 36.19 -15.25
CA LYS A 117 -8.72 36.36 -16.55
C LYS A 117 -7.27 35.86 -16.49
N LEU A 118 -6.85 35.11 -17.51
CA LEU A 118 -5.48 34.64 -17.68
C LEU A 118 -4.68 35.66 -18.52
N VAL A 119 -3.77 36.39 -17.87
CA VAL A 119 -3.05 37.53 -18.47
C VAL A 119 -1.53 37.37 -18.27
N PRO A 120 -0.89 36.33 -18.86
CA PRO A 120 0.55 36.08 -18.73
C PRO A 120 1.42 37.28 -19.13
N GLU A 121 0.96 38.09 -20.09
CA GLU A 121 1.65 39.28 -20.61
C GLU A 121 1.89 40.38 -19.56
N LYS A 122 1.19 40.35 -18.42
CA LYS A 122 1.41 41.31 -17.32
C LYS A 122 2.59 40.94 -16.41
N ALA A 123 3.05 39.69 -16.44
CA ALA A 123 4.14 39.23 -15.58
C ALA A 123 5.43 40.01 -15.88
N ARG A 124 5.91 40.77 -14.90
CA ARG A 124 7.17 41.53 -14.95
C ARG A 124 7.84 41.50 -13.58
N SER A 125 9.17 41.58 -13.56
CA SER A 125 9.91 41.78 -12.31
C SER A 125 9.41 43.07 -11.64
N GLY A 126 9.20 43.05 -10.33
CA GLY A 126 8.63 44.18 -9.60
C GLY A 126 7.10 44.20 -9.50
N LEU A 127 6.39 43.26 -10.14
CA LEU A 127 4.94 43.20 -10.06
C LEU A 127 4.49 42.75 -8.67
N GLU A 128 3.74 43.61 -7.96
CA GLU A 128 3.07 43.23 -6.71
C GLU A 128 1.96 42.22 -7.02
N ILE A 129 1.95 41.12 -6.25
CA ILE A 129 1.03 40.01 -6.42
C ILE A 129 0.38 39.59 -5.10
N ARG A 130 -0.74 38.87 -5.22
CA ARG A 130 -1.34 38.09 -4.14
C ARG A 130 -1.55 36.65 -4.58
N VAL A 131 -1.23 35.70 -3.72
CA VAL A 131 -1.61 34.30 -3.88
C VAL A 131 -2.82 34.04 -2.99
N ILE A 132 -3.95 33.67 -3.58
CA ILE A 132 -5.20 33.50 -2.85
C ILE A 132 -5.65 32.04 -2.95
N GLY A 133 -5.70 31.32 -1.83
CA GLY A 133 -6.05 29.90 -1.85
C GLY A 133 -6.31 29.28 -0.49
N ASN A 134 -6.65 28.00 -0.48
CA ASN A 134 -7.00 27.28 0.74
C ASN A 134 -5.73 26.71 1.39
N ASN A 135 -5.45 27.07 2.65
CA ASN A 135 -4.33 26.50 3.40
C ASN A 135 -4.87 25.54 4.46
N SER A 136 -4.35 24.30 4.51
CA SER A 136 -4.56 23.39 5.65
C SER A 136 -6.01 23.20 6.13
N ARG A 137 -7.00 23.19 5.21
CA ARG A 137 -8.46 23.11 5.49
C ARG A 137 -9.06 24.36 6.17
N GLU A 138 -8.31 25.45 6.33
CA GLU A 138 -8.79 26.74 6.82
C GLU A 138 -9.18 27.67 5.66
N LYS A 139 -10.41 28.17 5.66
CA LYS A 139 -10.96 28.96 4.56
C LYS A 139 -10.08 30.18 4.21
N MET A 140 -9.63 30.21 2.95
CA MET A 140 -9.10 31.38 2.23
C MET A 140 -7.92 32.11 2.92
N SER A 141 -6.72 31.66 2.62
CA SER A 141 -5.46 32.36 2.92
C SER A 141 -5.05 33.29 1.79
N VAL A 142 -4.43 34.42 2.13
CA VAL A 142 -3.89 35.40 1.19
C VAL A 142 -2.43 35.64 1.53
N HIS A 143 -1.53 35.38 0.58
CA HIS A 143 -0.09 35.64 0.72
C HIS A 143 0.32 36.79 -0.18
N GLN A 144 1.02 37.76 0.39
CA GLN A 144 1.55 38.92 -0.33
C GLN A 144 2.98 38.70 -0.79
N GLY A 145 3.29 39.12 -2.02
CA GLY A 145 4.65 39.20 -2.51
C GLY A 145 4.82 40.04 -3.76
N GLU A 146 6.00 39.90 -4.35
CA GLU A 146 6.44 40.59 -5.56
C GLU A 146 7.18 39.59 -6.46
N LEU A 147 6.93 39.62 -7.77
CA LEU A 147 7.69 38.79 -8.71
C LEU A 147 9.13 39.30 -8.80
N SER A 148 10.10 38.47 -8.44
CA SER A 148 11.52 38.83 -8.48
C SER A 148 12.20 38.37 -9.77
N GLN A 149 11.89 37.15 -10.23
CA GLN A 149 12.50 36.54 -11.42
C GLN A 149 11.46 35.80 -12.27
N LEU A 150 11.61 35.81 -13.60
CA LEU A 150 10.66 35.22 -14.56
C LEU A 150 11.23 34.13 -15.47
N ASP A 151 12.55 34.05 -15.60
CA ASP A 151 13.26 33.21 -16.57
C ASP A 151 14.05 32.09 -15.90
N ARG A 152 13.62 31.69 -14.71
CA ARG A 152 14.25 30.63 -13.94
C ARG A 152 13.99 29.29 -14.60
N ASN A 153 14.99 28.42 -14.67
CA ASN A 153 14.77 27.01 -14.99
C ASN A 153 13.91 26.32 -13.94
N VAL A 154 13.36 25.14 -14.26
CA VAL A 154 12.57 24.34 -13.33
C VAL A 154 13.38 24.01 -12.05
N PRO A 155 12.80 24.13 -10.83
CA PRO A 155 13.46 23.75 -9.59
C PRO A 155 13.74 22.23 -9.49
N GLU A 156 14.80 21.86 -8.78
CA GLU A 156 15.03 20.46 -8.37
C GLU A 156 14.43 20.25 -6.97
N TYR A 157 13.25 19.63 -6.89
CA TYR A 157 12.63 19.21 -5.63
C TYR A 157 13.34 17.94 -5.10
N ARG A 158 14.50 18.11 -4.43
CA ARG A 158 15.43 17.00 -4.14
C ARG A 158 15.07 16.07 -2.97
N ASP A 159 14.04 16.33 -2.18
CA ASP A 159 13.94 15.74 -0.82
C ASP A 159 12.69 14.94 -0.47
N SER A 160 11.84 14.54 -1.42
CA SER A 160 10.85 13.50 -1.08
C SER A 160 11.41 12.11 -1.38
N ALA A 161 11.45 11.24 -0.37
CA ALA A 161 11.57 9.78 -0.51
C ALA A 161 10.49 9.14 -1.43
N TYR A 162 9.62 9.97 -2.00
CA TYR A 162 8.55 9.66 -2.93
C TYR A 162 8.84 10.33 -4.28
N GLU A 163 8.74 9.57 -5.36
CA GLU A 163 9.07 9.92 -6.75
C GLU A 163 8.11 10.96 -7.37
N SER A 164 8.11 12.19 -6.87
CA SER A 164 7.16 13.26 -7.23
C SER A 164 7.43 13.90 -8.60
N TYR A 165 6.35 14.27 -9.30
CA TYR A 165 6.37 14.90 -10.63
C TYR A 165 7.23 16.18 -10.67
N ASN A 166 7.94 16.44 -11.76
CA ASN A 166 8.69 17.68 -11.96
C ASN A 166 8.61 18.17 -13.40
N ASP A 167 8.30 19.45 -13.61
CA ASP A 167 8.18 19.99 -14.96
C ASP A 167 9.48 19.87 -15.78
N MET A 168 9.32 19.93 -17.10
CA MET A 168 10.43 20.07 -18.02
C MET A 168 10.12 21.16 -19.03
N ASN A 169 11.18 21.74 -19.61
CA ASN A 169 11.06 22.65 -20.73
C ASN A 169 10.10 23.83 -20.50
N THR A 170 10.14 24.44 -19.33
CA THR A 170 9.39 25.65 -19.01
C THR A 170 10.21 26.55 -18.10
N PHE A 171 9.84 27.84 -18.11
CA PHE A 171 10.29 28.78 -17.09
C PHE A 171 9.47 28.63 -15.81
N TYR A 172 10.03 29.14 -14.72
CA TYR A 172 9.38 29.31 -13.44
C TYR A 172 9.56 30.74 -12.95
N TYR A 173 8.50 31.29 -12.37
CA TYR A 173 8.55 32.60 -11.70
C TYR A 173 8.87 32.39 -10.23
N GLN A 174 9.63 33.32 -9.66
CA GLN A 174 10.01 33.30 -8.25
C GLN A 174 9.48 34.54 -7.53
N SER A 175 9.09 34.35 -6.28
CA SER A 175 8.72 35.44 -5.38
C SER A 175 9.13 35.15 -3.93
N SER A 176 9.39 36.21 -3.17
CA SER A 176 9.68 36.19 -1.73
C SER A 176 8.42 35.99 -0.87
N THR A 177 7.60 34.99 -1.21
CA THR A 177 6.40 34.63 -0.43
C THR A 177 6.55 33.30 0.28
N SER A 178 5.92 33.17 1.44
CA SER A 178 5.85 31.93 2.21
C SER A 178 4.55 31.18 1.95
N SER A 179 4.37 30.65 0.73
CA SER A 179 3.26 29.74 0.45
C SER A 179 3.47 28.39 1.17
N LYS A 180 2.38 27.80 1.67
CA LYS A 180 2.38 26.53 2.43
C LYS A 180 1.65 25.42 1.67
N GLU A 181 1.76 24.20 2.17
CA GLU A 181 1.02 23.02 1.68
C GLU A 181 -0.50 23.28 1.62
N GLY A 182 -1.14 22.88 0.51
CA GLY A 182 -2.55 23.17 0.20
C GLY A 182 -2.78 24.37 -0.73
N SER A 183 -1.82 25.30 -0.83
CA SER A 183 -1.91 26.45 -1.73
C SER A 183 -1.55 26.14 -3.19
N SER A 184 -1.13 24.92 -3.51
CA SER A 184 -0.94 24.49 -4.90
C SER A 184 -2.23 24.66 -5.70
N GLY A 185 -2.11 25.22 -6.90
CA GLY A 185 -3.21 25.50 -7.82
C GLY A 185 -3.89 26.85 -7.56
N SER A 186 -3.41 27.63 -6.59
CA SER A 186 -3.92 28.97 -6.32
C SER A 186 -3.58 29.94 -7.46
N PRO A 187 -4.49 30.85 -7.83
CA PRO A 187 -4.15 31.93 -8.74
C PRO A 187 -3.15 32.89 -8.08
N VAL A 188 -2.15 33.30 -8.85
CA VAL A 188 -1.28 34.43 -8.52
C VAL A 188 -1.82 35.63 -9.28
N VAL A 189 -2.37 36.61 -8.56
CA VAL A 189 -3.12 37.74 -9.16
C VAL A 189 -2.44 39.08 -8.93
N ASP A 190 -2.63 39.99 -9.89
CA ASP A 190 -2.28 41.40 -9.74
C ASP A 190 -3.38 42.19 -8.99
N VAL A 191 -3.16 43.50 -8.79
CA VAL A 191 -4.11 44.39 -8.10
C VAL A 191 -5.46 44.51 -8.84
N ALA A 192 -5.46 44.28 -10.16
CA ALA A 192 -6.67 44.26 -10.97
C ALA A 192 -7.43 42.94 -10.86
N GLY A 193 -6.86 41.92 -10.21
CA GLY A 193 -7.43 40.58 -10.06
C GLY A 193 -7.22 39.67 -11.26
N ASP A 194 -6.32 40.04 -12.16
CA ASP A 194 -5.94 39.21 -13.31
C ASP A 194 -4.87 38.21 -12.88
N ALA A 195 -5.04 36.94 -13.25
CA ALA A 195 -4.05 35.90 -12.97
C ALA A 195 -2.85 36.05 -13.91
N VAL A 196 -1.65 36.06 -13.34
CA VAL A 196 -0.37 36.17 -14.05
C VAL A 196 0.46 34.89 -13.99
N ALA A 197 0.19 34.04 -13.00
CA ALA A 197 0.81 32.72 -12.79
C ALA A 197 -0.12 31.80 -11.99
N ILE A 198 0.21 30.51 -11.94
CA ILE A 198 -0.40 29.55 -11.01
C ILE A 198 0.63 29.12 -9.97
N ASN A 199 0.22 29.02 -8.71
CA ASN A 199 1.11 28.58 -7.65
C ASN A 199 1.37 27.07 -7.72
N SER A 200 2.62 26.65 -7.87
CA SER A 200 3.03 25.23 -7.91
C SER A 200 3.66 24.77 -6.58
N GLY A 201 3.62 25.60 -5.53
CA GLY A 201 4.13 25.30 -4.20
C GLY A 201 5.44 26.02 -3.86
N GLY A 202 5.87 25.85 -2.60
CA GLY A 202 7.07 26.48 -2.04
C GLY A 202 8.16 25.45 -1.68
N ASN A 203 9.38 25.93 -1.46
CA ASN A 203 10.46 25.10 -0.92
C ASN A 203 10.29 24.94 0.61
N PHE A 204 10.30 23.72 1.14
CA PHE A 204 10.18 23.45 2.57
C PHE A 204 11.29 24.08 3.43
N TYR A 205 12.44 24.43 2.82
CA TYR A 205 13.64 24.94 3.51
C TYR A 205 13.91 26.44 3.29
N SER A 206 13.11 27.15 2.48
CA SER A 206 13.32 28.59 2.24
C SER A 206 12.02 29.35 2.01
N SER A 207 12.00 30.65 2.29
CA SER A 207 10.87 31.55 2.10
C SER A 207 10.63 31.99 0.64
N SER A 208 10.95 31.11 -0.32
CA SER A 208 10.72 31.34 -1.75
C SER A 208 9.60 30.44 -2.28
N SER A 209 8.65 31.04 -2.98
CA SER A 209 7.59 30.32 -3.70
C SER A 209 7.85 30.30 -5.20
N PHE A 210 7.41 29.23 -5.85
CA PHE A 210 7.60 28.99 -7.28
C PHE A 210 6.24 28.97 -7.99
N PHE A 211 6.13 29.75 -9.07
CA PHE A 211 4.90 29.86 -9.84
C PHE A 211 5.11 29.44 -11.28
N LEU A 212 4.18 28.66 -11.81
CA LEU A 212 4.18 28.23 -13.19
C LEU A 212 3.59 29.34 -14.09
N PRO A 213 4.28 29.73 -15.18
CA PRO A 213 3.81 30.73 -16.13
C PRO A 213 2.54 30.32 -16.88
N LEU A 214 1.69 31.30 -17.24
CA LEU A 214 0.39 31.02 -17.89
C LEU A 214 0.44 30.92 -19.43
N GLN A 215 1.58 31.09 -20.09
CA GLN A 215 1.65 31.07 -21.56
C GLN A 215 1.14 29.72 -22.13
N ARG A 216 1.66 28.61 -21.59
CA ARG A 216 1.24 27.25 -21.96
C ARG A 216 -0.18 26.94 -21.52
N VAL A 217 -0.57 27.45 -20.34
CA VAL A 217 -1.93 27.32 -19.81
C VAL A 217 -2.94 28.01 -20.73
N LYS A 218 -2.68 29.25 -21.15
CA LYS A 218 -3.53 30.03 -22.05
C LYS A 218 -3.62 29.36 -23.42
N TYR A 219 -2.50 28.87 -23.96
CA TYR A 219 -2.50 28.06 -25.19
C TYR A 219 -3.44 26.86 -25.09
N ALA A 220 -3.28 26.02 -24.06
CA ALA A 220 -4.15 24.86 -23.86
C ALA A 220 -5.61 25.26 -23.61
N PHE A 221 -5.85 26.32 -22.83
CA PHE A 221 -7.17 26.85 -22.48
C PHE A 221 -8.03 27.14 -23.72
N GLU A 222 -7.40 27.70 -24.77
CA GLU A 222 -8.07 28.04 -26.04
C GLU A 222 -8.64 26.83 -26.78
N PHE A 223 -8.01 25.65 -26.67
CA PHE A 223 -8.50 24.41 -27.26
C PHE A 223 -9.52 23.72 -26.35
N VAL A 224 -9.21 23.60 -25.06
CA VAL A 224 -10.04 22.87 -24.09
C VAL A 224 -11.41 23.53 -23.90
N ARG A 225 -11.50 24.86 -23.97
CA ARG A 225 -12.79 25.59 -23.94
C ARG A 225 -13.68 25.29 -25.15
N GLN A 226 -13.08 24.88 -26.27
CA GLN A 226 -13.78 24.44 -27.49
C GLN A 226 -14.04 22.92 -27.50
N GLY A 227 -13.70 22.21 -26.42
CA GLY A 227 -13.81 20.75 -26.35
C GLY A 227 -12.78 20.01 -27.21
N LYS A 228 -11.66 20.65 -27.58
CA LYS A 228 -10.58 20.04 -28.37
C LYS A 228 -9.39 19.69 -27.49
N ILE A 229 -8.64 18.67 -27.89
CA ILE A 229 -7.36 18.33 -27.29
C ILE A 229 -6.29 19.29 -27.87
N PRO A 230 -5.55 20.04 -27.03
CA PRO A 230 -4.43 20.87 -27.49
C PRO A 230 -3.36 20.01 -28.18
N PRO A 231 -2.88 20.40 -29.38
CA PRO A 231 -1.69 19.79 -29.98
C PRO A 231 -0.48 19.99 -29.07
N ARG A 232 0.29 18.93 -28.84
CA ARG A 232 1.48 18.98 -27.97
C ARG A 232 2.60 18.17 -28.61
N GLY A 233 3.65 18.85 -29.04
CA GLY A 233 4.81 18.25 -29.69
C GLY A 233 5.97 17.98 -28.72
N THR A 234 6.75 16.96 -29.01
CA THR A 234 7.99 16.67 -28.28
C THR A 234 9.07 16.13 -29.20
N LEU A 235 10.31 16.52 -28.89
CA LEU A 235 11.53 15.91 -29.45
C LEU A 235 12.14 14.87 -28.49
N GLN A 236 11.41 14.53 -27.42
CA GLN A 236 11.88 13.80 -26.25
C GLN A 236 13.23 14.31 -25.73
N THR A 237 13.37 15.63 -25.66
CA THR A 237 14.60 16.32 -25.27
C THR A 237 14.30 17.25 -24.11
N VAL A 238 15.19 17.26 -23.12
CA VAL A 238 15.15 18.23 -22.01
C VAL A 238 16.15 19.33 -22.33
N PHE A 239 15.65 20.55 -22.42
CA PHE A 239 16.42 21.75 -22.62
C PHE A 239 16.62 22.49 -21.29
N HIS A 240 17.65 23.32 -21.25
CA HIS A 240 17.96 24.19 -20.14
C HIS A 240 18.25 25.59 -20.67
N HIS A 241 17.61 26.59 -20.08
CA HIS A 241 17.86 27.97 -20.42
C HIS A 241 19.17 28.43 -19.76
N GLN A 242 20.08 28.98 -20.56
CA GLN A 242 21.37 29.48 -20.10
C GLN A 242 21.51 30.95 -20.46
N SER A 243 22.03 31.74 -19.52
CA SER A 243 22.32 33.15 -19.78
C SER A 243 23.35 33.29 -20.91
N HIS A 244 23.33 34.45 -21.58
CA HIS A 244 24.30 34.76 -22.64
C HIS A 244 25.75 34.62 -22.19
N VAL A 245 26.07 34.95 -20.93
CA VAL A 245 27.40 34.75 -20.35
C VAL A 245 27.81 33.27 -20.35
N LYS A 246 26.89 32.37 -20.01
CA LYS A 246 27.18 30.92 -20.07
C LYS A 246 27.26 30.42 -21.51
N ALA A 247 26.43 30.94 -22.41
CA ALA A 247 26.52 30.61 -23.83
C ALA A 247 27.86 31.03 -24.45
N GLU A 248 28.40 32.18 -24.06
CA GLU A 248 29.74 32.63 -24.44
C GLU A 248 30.84 31.69 -23.91
N LEU A 249 30.71 31.22 -22.66
CA LEU A 249 31.62 30.20 -22.11
C LEU A 249 31.55 28.85 -22.87
N LEU A 250 30.43 28.57 -23.54
CA LEU A 250 30.26 27.43 -24.44
C LEU A 250 30.71 27.73 -25.89
N GLY A 251 31.24 28.92 -26.15
CA GLY A 251 31.83 29.31 -27.42
C GLY A 251 30.94 30.14 -28.35
N LEU A 252 29.67 30.39 -27.98
CA LEU A 252 28.77 31.25 -28.78
C LEU A 252 29.04 32.72 -28.42
N THR A 253 29.99 33.34 -29.12
CA THR A 253 30.35 34.75 -28.87
C THR A 253 29.22 35.70 -29.24
N THR A 254 29.30 36.96 -28.76
CA THR A 254 28.31 38.00 -29.08
C THR A 254 28.18 38.26 -30.57
N GLU A 255 29.30 38.25 -31.31
CA GLU A 255 29.29 38.45 -32.75
C GLU A 255 28.59 37.29 -33.48
N LEU A 256 28.86 36.05 -33.05
CA LEU A 256 28.24 34.86 -33.64
C LEU A 256 26.73 34.81 -33.33
N ALA A 257 26.34 35.09 -32.09
CA ALA A 257 24.93 35.17 -31.71
C ALA A 257 24.20 36.25 -32.52
N ALA A 258 24.79 37.44 -32.66
CA ALA A 258 24.22 38.53 -33.45
C ALA A 258 24.11 38.18 -34.94
N SER A 259 25.09 37.44 -35.49
CA SER A 259 25.06 36.99 -36.90
C SER A 259 23.90 36.05 -37.23
N GLU A 260 23.36 35.38 -36.21
CA GLU A 260 22.20 34.50 -36.32
C GLU A 260 20.89 35.18 -35.89
N GLY A 261 20.92 36.48 -35.62
CA GLY A 261 19.73 37.26 -35.25
C GLY A 261 19.30 37.13 -33.79
N ILE A 262 20.16 36.64 -32.90
CA ILE A 262 19.89 36.63 -31.45
C ILE A 262 20.05 38.04 -30.90
N ASP A 263 18.93 38.63 -30.48
CA ASP A 263 18.91 39.92 -29.80
C ASP A 263 19.20 39.75 -28.30
N LYS A 264 20.43 40.05 -27.89
CA LYS A 264 20.86 39.96 -26.48
C LYS A 264 20.28 41.06 -25.59
N GLU A 265 19.75 42.14 -26.14
CA GLU A 265 19.16 43.23 -25.34
C GLU A 265 17.77 42.86 -24.85
N ASN A 266 17.02 42.11 -25.66
CA ASN A 266 15.64 41.69 -25.37
C ASN A 266 15.50 40.23 -24.95
N SER A 267 16.58 39.44 -24.95
CA SER A 267 16.58 38.06 -24.46
C SER A 267 17.55 37.87 -23.30
N THR A 268 17.14 37.08 -22.29
CA THR A 268 18.00 36.83 -21.12
C THR A 268 18.96 35.65 -21.31
N GLY A 269 18.84 34.91 -22.42
CA GLY A 269 19.66 33.74 -22.70
C GLY A 269 19.27 32.95 -23.95
N VAL A 270 19.68 31.68 -23.97
CA VAL A 270 19.46 30.71 -25.07
C VAL A 270 19.13 29.34 -24.50
N LEU A 271 18.53 28.47 -25.33
CA LEU A 271 18.24 27.09 -24.95
C LEU A 271 19.41 26.16 -25.28
N THR A 272 19.79 25.33 -24.31
CA THR A 272 20.84 24.32 -24.44
C THR A 272 20.28 22.93 -24.21
N VAL A 273 20.73 21.93 -24.96
CA VAL A 273 20.30 20.54 -24.78
C VAL A 273 20.94 19.99 -23.51
N LYS A 274 20.13 19.76 -22.47
CA LYS A 274 20.56 19.13 -21.22
C LYS A 274 20.56 17.61 -21.36
N LYS A 275 19.59 17.06 -22.09
CA LYS A 275 19.39 15.61 -22.20
C LYS A 275 18.58 15.26 -23.44
N VAL A 276 18.96 14.17 -24.09
CA VAL A 276 18.21 13.55 -25.19
C VAL A 276 17.82 12.15 -24.74
N VAL A 277 16.54 11.79 -24.89
CA VAL A 277 16.06 10.46 -24.54
C VAL A 277 16.48 9.45 -25.61
N PRO A 278 17.15 8.33 -25.25
CA PRO A 278 17.52 7.30 -26.21
C PRO A 278 16.31 6.74 -26.96
N LYS A 279 16.48 6.44 -28.26
CA LYS A 279 15.44 6.00 -29.20
C LYS A 279 14.29 7.01 -29.41
N GLY A 280 14.41 8.22 -28.87
CA GLY A 280 13.48 9.32 -29.13
C GLY A 280 13.77 10.01 -30.48
N PRO A 281 12.91 10.94 -30.94
CA PRO A 281 13.04 11.56 -32.25
C PRO A 281 14.32 12.38 -32.46
N ALA A 282 14.90 12.89 -31.38
CA ALA A 282 16.15 13.63 -31.42
C ALA A 282 17.39 12.77 -31.10
N ASP A 283 17.24 11.48 -30.83
CA ASP A 283 18.37 10.59 -30.52
C ASP A 283 19.29 10.45 -31.73
N GLY A 284 20.59 10.57 -31.51
CA GLY A 284 21.61 10.64 -32.57
C GLY A 284 21.59 11.92 -33.41
N VAL A 285 20.57 12.78 -33.28
CA VAL A 285 20.40 14.04 -34.02
C VAL A 285 20.91 15.22 -33.20
N LEU A 286 20.31 15.44 -32.02
CA LEU A 286 20.75 16.42 -31.03
C LEU A 286 21.76 15.77 -30.08
N LYS A 287 22.67 16.58 -29.55
CA LYS A 287 23.68 16.16 -28.58
C LYS A 287 23.60 17.05 -27.35
N VAL A 288 23.92 16.47 -26.19
CA VAL A 288 24.03 17.24 -24.94
C VAL A 288 25.08 18.34 -25.12
N GLY A 289 24.70 19.57 -24.77
CA GLY A 289 25.51 20.78 -24.95
C GLY A 289 25.20 21.59 -26.20
N ASP A 290 24.44 21.06 -27.17
CA ASP A 290 24.02 21.84 -28.33
C ASP A 290 23.23 23.08 -27.88
N ILE A 291 23.54 24.24 -28.45
CA ILE A 291 22.77 25.46 -28.26
C ILE A 291 21.79 25.60 -29.42
N VAL A 292 20.49 25.64 -29.14
CA VAL A 292 19.45 25.84 -30.17
C VAL A 292 19.37 27.33 -30.48
N VAL A 293 19.55 27.67 -31.76
CA VAL A 293 19.60 29.06 -32.26
C VAL A 293 18.31 29.42 -32.97
N SER A 294 17.85 28.54 -33.88
CA SER A 294 16.59 28.73 -34.59
C SER A 294 15.93 27.41 -34.93
N VAL A 295 14.61 27.43 -35.06
CA VAL A 295 13.80 26.30 -35.51
C VAL A 295 12.96 26.77 -36.69
N ASN A 296 13.03 26.05 -37.82
CA ASN A 296 12.41 26.43 -39.09
C ASN A 296 12.76 27.88 -39.52
N GLY A 297 13.98 28.32 -39.22
CA GLY A 297 14.47 29.67 -39.54
C GLY A 297 14.00 30.78 -38.58
N THR A 298 13.15 30.48 -37.59
CA THR A 298 12.72 31.42 -36.55
C THR A 298 13.66 31.33 -35.35
N VAL A 299 14.21 32.45 -34.91
CA VAL A 299 15.12 32.51 -33.74
C VAL A 299 14.39 32.06 -32.48
N VAL A 300 15.05 31.20 -31.69
CA VAL A 300 14.49 30.65 -30.44
C VAL A 300 15.44 30.95 -29.30
N THR A 301 15.04 31.86 -28.41
CA THR A 301 15.79 32.21 -27.20
C THR A 301 15.21 31.59 -25.93
N GLY A 302 13.93 31.19 -25.95
CA GLY A 302 13.24 30.63 -24.80
C GLY A 302 12.24 29.54 -25.16
N PHE A 303 11.57 29.02 -24.12
CA PHE A 303 10.56 27.97 -24.27
C PHE A 303 9.29 28.40 -25.02
N PRO A 304 8.74 29.62 -24.84
CA PRO A 304 7.55 30.04 -25.57
C PRO A 304 7.71 29.94 -27.09
N GLU A 305 8.81 30.47 -27.63
CA GLU A 305 9.08 30.46 -29.07
C GLU A 305 9.31 29.04 -29.59
N LEU A 306 10.02 28.21 -28.82
CA LEU A 306 10.26 26.80 -29.16
C LEU A 306 8.94 26.03 -29.32
N PHE A 307 8.05 26.13 -28.32
CA PHE A 307 6.82 25.33 -28.30
C PHE A 307 5.73 25.86 -29.20
N GLU A 308 5.72 27.15 -29.55
CA GLU A 308 4.85 27.67 -30.61
C GLU A 308 5.11 26.94 -31.94
N ILE A 309 6.38 26.66 -32.25
CA ILE A 309 6.77 25.95 -33.48
C ILE A 309 6.57 24.44 -33.32
N ILE A 310 7.04 23.85 -32.21
CA ILE A 310 6.98 22.40 -32.00
C ILE A 310 5.54 21.90 -31.93
N ASP A 311 4.64 22.56 -31.20
CA ASP A 311 3.24 22.09 -31.09
C ASP A 311 2.47 22.22 -32.41
N GLY A 312 2.80 23.22 -33.23
CA GLY A 312 2.22 23.39 -34.57
C GLY A 312 2.74 22.37 -35.59
N ALA A 313 3.87 21.73 -35.32
CA ALA A 313 4.55 20.82 -36.23
C ALA A 313 4.43 19.33 -35.85
N VAL A 314 3.49 18.95 -34.98
CA VAL A 314 3.27 17.55 -34.57
C VAL A 314 3.12 16.64 -35.80
N GLY A 315 3.92 15.57 -35.85
CA GLY A 315 3.98 14.62 -36.96
C GLY A 315 4.81 15.08 -38.16
N GLN A 316 5.37 16.30 -38.13
CA GLN A 316 6.17 16.88 -39.22
C GLN A 316 7.65 16.96 -38.82
N ASN A 317 8.52 17.15 -39.82
CA ASN A 317 9.94 17.42 -39.58
C ASN A 317 10.16 18.91 -39.32
N VAL A 318 10.98 19.21 -38.31
CA VAL A 318 11.48 20.56 -38.04
C VAL A 318 12.99 20.61 -38.27
N SER A 319 13.44 21.72 -38.82
CA SER A 319 14.86 22.01 -39.06
C SER A 319 15.38 22.85 -37.89
N LEU A 320 16.23 22.27 -37.05
CA LEU A 320 16.90 22.95 -35.94
C LEU A 320 18.29 23.40 -36.37
N ARG A 321 18.54 24.71 -36.29
CA ARG A 321 19.89 25.26 -36.38
C ARG A 321 20.47 25.29 -34.98
N VAL A 322 21.57 24.55 -34.78
CA VAL A 322 22.25 24.41 -33.49
C VAL A 322 23.70 24.84 -33.60
N PHE A 323 24.23 25.40 -32.52
CA PHE A 323 25.65 25.66 -32.37
C PHE A 323 26.30 24.51 -31.59
N ARG A 324 27.25 23.83 -32.24
CA ARG A 324 27.92 22.62 -31.74
C ARG A 324 29.39 22.69 -32.13
N ASN A 325 30.31 22.46 -31.19
CA ASN A 325 31.75 22.46 -31.45
C ASN A 325 32.26 23.71 -32.19
N HIS A 326 31.79 24.89 -31.80
CA HIS A 326 32.12 26.18 -32.43
C HIS A 326 31.59 26.40 -33.85
N GLU A 327 30.69 25.54 -34.36
CA GLU A 327 30.13 25.66 -35.70
C GLU A 327 28.59 25.57 -35.67
N PHE A 328 27.95 26.27 -36.62
CA PHE A 328 26.51 26.17 -36.84
C PHE A 328 26.19 24.96 -37.71
N THR A 329 25.40 24.04 -37.17
CA THR A 329 24.92 22.84 -37.86
C THR A 329 23.41 22.90 -37.96
N THR A 330 22.86 22.46 -39.09
CA THR A 330 21.41 22.26 -39.23
C THR A 330 21.11 20.78 -39.13
N VAL A 331 20.18 20.43 -38.25
CA VAL A 331 19.73 19.05 -38.02
C VAL A 331 18.22 18.97 -38.13
N ASN A 332 17.72 17.84 -38.65
CA ASN A 332 16.28 17.62 -38.81
C ASN A 332 15.81 16.58 -37.80
N ALA A 333 14.70 16.86 -37.12
CA ALA A 333 14.04 15.91 -36.24
C ALA A 333 12.54 15.90 -36.50
N THR A 334 11.91 14.74 -36.40
CA THR A 334 10.45 14.61 -36.48
C THR A 334 9.84 14.99 -35.13
N VAL A 335 8.87 15.89 -35.12
CA VAL A 335 8.13 16.20 -33.89
C VAL A 335 7.14 15.07 -33.63
N GLN A 336 7.27 14.43 -32.48
CA GLN A 336 6.34 13.41 -32.03
C GLN A 336 5.19 14.04 -31.24
N ASP A 337 4.00 13.45 -31.34
CA ASP A 337 2.90 13.74 -30.43
C ASP A 337 3.23 13.21 -29.02
N ILE A 338 3.28 14.10 -28.03
CA ILE A 338 3.61 13.72 -26.64
C ILE A 338 2.58 12.75 -26.03
N TYR A 339 1.34 12.73 -26.51
CA TYR A 339 0.31 11.82 -26.01
C TYR A 339 0.64 10.36 -26.32
N GLN A 340 1.46 10.08 -27.35
CA GLN A 340 1.92 8.71 -27.66
C GLN A 340 2.95 8.18 -26.67
N VAL A 341 3.62 9.06 -25.92
CA VAL A 341 4.63 8.73 -24.89
C VAL A 341 4.13 9.07 -23.48
N THR A 342 2.84 9.33 -23.36
CA THR A 342 2.13 9.55 -22.09
C THR A 342 1.20 8.35 -21.86
N PRO A 343 1.39 7.58 -20.78
CA PRO A 343 0.59 6.38 -20.57
C PRO A 343 -0.87 6.77 -20.33
N THR A 344 -1.79 6.06 -20.97
CA THR A 344 -3.25 6.20 -20.83
C THR A 344 -3.92 4.91 -20.36
N ARG A 345 -3.12 3.86 -20.13
CA ARG A 345 -3.58 2.53 -19.72
C ARG A 345 -2.83 2.07 -18.47
N ALA A 346 -3.56 1.48 -17.54
CA ALA A 346 -2.99 0.78 -16.39
C ALA A 346 -3.59 -0.63 -16.31
N LEU A 347 -2.76 -1.63 -16.05
CA LEU A 347 -3.19 -3.01 -15.86
C LEU A 347 -3.09 -3.35 -14.38
N ARG A 348 -4.22 -3.73 -13.77
CA ARG A 348 -4.22 -4.42 -12.49
C ARG A 348 -4.09 -5.92 -12.74
N LEU A 349 -3.07 -6.51 -12.15
CA LEU A 349 -2.74 -7.92 -12.24
C LEU A 349 -2.64 -8.48 -10.82
N GLY A 350 -3.72 -9.05 -10.29
CA GLY A 350 -3.87 -9.31 -8.86
C GLY A 350 -3.71 -8.03 -8.03
N ASN A 351 -2.68 -7.98 -7.18
CA ASN A 351 -2.35 -6.81 -6.36
C ASN A 351 -1.33 -5.86 -7.04
N SER A 352 -0.79 -6.23 -8.19
CA SER A 352 0.17 -5.42 -8.95
C SER A 352 -0.55 -4.40 -9.84
N ILE A 353 0.00 -3.19 -9.93
CA ILE A 353 -0.41 -2.14 -10.87
C ILE A 353 0.73 -1.83 -11.82
N LEU A 354 0.46 -2.01 -13.10
CA LEU A 354 1.43 -1.91 -14.19
C LEU A 354 0.97 -0.83 -15.19
N HIS A 355 1.89 -0.08 -15.78
CA HIS A 355 1.60 0.82 -16.90
C HIS A 355 2.83 1.01 -17.78
N GLU A 356 2.65 1.56 -18.98
CA GLU A 356 3.78 1.88 -19.87
C GLU A 356 4.67 2.98 -19.24
N LEU A 357 5.99 2.86 -19.39
CA LEU A 357 6.92 3.88 -18.91
C LEU A 357 6.62 5.22 -19.61
N SER A 358 6.45 6.29 -18.85
CA SER A 358 6.15 7.61 -19.42
C SER A 358 7.42 8.36 -19.85
N PHE A 359 7.28 9.28 -20.82
CA PHE A 359 8.34 10.22 -21.18
C PHE A 359 8.82 11.00 -19.95
N GLN A 360 7.89 11.40 -19.07
CA GLN A 360 8.19 12.11 -17.84
C GLN A 360 9.20 11.36 -16.97
N GLU A 361 8.99 10.06 -16.74
CA GLU A 361 9.89 9.26 -15.89
C GLU A 361 11.21 8.93 -16.58
N ALA A 362 11.14 8.61 -17.87
CA ALA A 362 12.31 8.34 -18.69
C ALA A 362 13.25 9.56 -18.79
N ALA A 363 12.69 10.73 -19.06
CA ALA A 363 13.44 11.97 -19.32
C ALA A 363 13.81 12.74 -18.05
N ALA A 364 12.89 12.93 -17.11
CA ALA A 364 13.21 13.70 -15.90
C ALA A 364 14.16 12.94 -14.98
N ARG A 365 14.14 11.59 -15.01
CA ARG A 365 14.79 10.80 -13.94
C ARG A 365 15.86 9.82 -14.40
N GLY A 366 15.88 9.37 -15.67
CA GLY A 366 16.69 8.18 -15.95
C GLY A 366 17.40 7.95 -17.28
N SER A 367 17.19 8.83 -18.26
CA SER A 367 17.98 8.85 -19.50
C SER A 367 17.88 7.52 -20.24
N THR A 368 16.66 7.01 -20.30
CA THR A 368 16.37 5.71 -20.87
C THR A 368 15.26 5.81 -21.90
N ALA A 369 15.19 4.87 -22.82
CA ALA A 369 14.15 4.83 -23.82
C ALA A 369 12.76 4.69 -23.18
N VAL A 370 11.76 5.38 -23.74
CA VAL A 370 10.35 5.32 -23.34
C VAL A 370 9.73 4.00 -23.83
N THR A 371 10.14 2.89 -23.23
CA THR A 371 9.69 1.54 -23.60
C THR A 371 9.75 0.61 -22.40
N GLY A 372 8.83 -0.35 -22.36
CA GLY A 372 8.68 -1.30 -21.26
C GLY A 372 7.50 -0.97 -20.34
N ILE A 373 7.24 -1.88 -19.41
CA ILE A 373 6.14 -1.78 -18.46
C ILE A 373 6.67 -1.49 -17.06
N LYS A 374 6.34 -0.32 -16.52
CA LYS A 374 6.66 0.05 -15.15
C LYS A 374 5.82 -0.74 -14.15
N ILE A 375 6.47 -1.22 -13.10
CA ILE A 375 5.84 -1.78 -11.90
C ILE A 375 5.63 -0.63 -10.91
N ASN A 376 4.42 -0.07 -10.87
CA ASN A 376 4.17 1.15 -10.11
C ASN A 376 3.71 0.88 -8.66
N ASN A 377 2.97 -0.21 -8.45
CA ASN A 377 2.68 -0.75 -7.14
C ASN A 377 2.70 -2.28 -7.22
N ASP A 378 3.34 -2.92 -6.26
CA ASP A 378 3.40 -4.38 -6.20
C ASP A 378 3.30 -4.90 -4.75
N TYR A 379 2.56 -4.18 -3.91
CA TYR A 379 2.37 -4.59 -2.52
C TYR A 379 1.67 -5.96 -2.44
N ASN A 380 2.44 -7.02 -2.16
CA ASN A 380 2.02 -8.43 -2.22
C ASN A 380 1.48 -8.85 -3.58
N GLY A 381 1.97 -8.21 -4.63
CA GLY A 381 1.75 -8.67 -5.99
C GLY A 381 2.73 -9.78 -6.38
N MET A 382 2.74 -10.15 -7.66
CA MET A 382 3.53 -11.29 -8.13
C MET A 382 5.03 -11.01 -8.26
N PHE A 383 5.44 -9.74 -8.26
CA PHE A 383 6.85 -9.32 -8.41
C PHE A 383 7.53 -9.06 -7.05
N SER A 384 6.79 -9.18 -5.94
CA SER A 384 7.21 -8.70 -4.62
C SER A 384 8.23 -9.63 -3.97
N SER A 385 8.40 -10.81 -4.55
CA SER A 385 9.38 -11.81 -4.14
C SER A 385 10.83 -11.35 -4.34
N ALA A 386 11.07 -10.34 -5.16
CA ALA A 386 12.40 -9.89 -5.55
C ALA A 386 12.80 -8.53 -4.96
N ASP A 387 12.05 -8.02 -3.96
CA ASP A 387 12.30 -6.72 -3.31
C ASP A 387 12.54 -5.60 -4.34
N LEU A 388 11.73 -5.63 -5.40
CA LEU A 388 11.84 -4.69 -6.50
C LEU A 388 11.37 -3.33 -6.03
N GLY A 389 12.29 -2.37 -5.94
CA GLY A 389 11.95 -0.97 -5.74
C GLY A 389 10.97 -0.44 -6.79
N ARG A 390 10.30 0.68 -6.52
CA ARG A 390 9.28 1.29 -7.41
C ARG A 390 9.81 1.79 -8.76
N ARG A 391 11.12 1.68 -8.99
CA ARG A 391 11.84 2.14 -10.18
C ARG A 391 11.99 1.11 -11.29
N ARG A 392 11.36 -0.06 -11.16
CA ARG A 392 11.58 -1.20 -12.05
C ARG A 392 10.64 -1.19 -13.26
N VAL A 393 11.23 -1.39 -14.43
CA VAL A 393 10.55 -1.52 -15.72
C VAL A 393 10.81 -2.90 -16.27
N ILE A 394 9.75 -3.65 -16.53
CA ILE A 394 9.77 -4.93 -17.22
C ILE A 394 10.15 -4.69 -18.68
N THR A 395 11.20 -5.37 -19.12
CA THR A 395 11.66 -5.36 -20.52
C THR A 395 11.41 -6.67 -21.22
N GLU A 396 11.47 -7.80 -20.50
CA GLU A 396 11.22 -9.13 -21.06
C GLU A 396 10.49 -10.01 -20.06
N ILE A 397 9.63 -10.90 -20.57
CA ILE A 397 9.05 -12.01 -19.80
C ILE A 397 9.24 -13.28 -20.61
N ASN A 398 9.77 -14.34 -19.99
CA ASN A 398 10.13 -15.61 -20.63
C ASN A 398 10.94 -15.41 -21.92
N TYR A 399 11.94 -14.53 -21.84
CA TYR A 399 12.85 -14.16 -22.94
C TYR A 399 12.16 -13.50 -24.15
N LYS A 400 10.89 -13.10 -24.03
CA LYS A 400 10.16 -12.34 -25.05
C LYS A 400 10.15 -10.85 -24.70
N PRO A 401 10.49 -9.94 -25.63
CA PRO A 401 10.43 -8.51 -25.39
C PRO A 401 9.02 -8.00 -25.06
N ILE A 402 8.91 -7.11 -24.08
CA ILE A 402 7.67 -6.47 -23.63
C ILE A 402 7.81 -4.96 -23.78
N PRO A 403 7.71 -4.41 -25.01
CA PRO A 403 7.93 -2.98 -25.25
C PRO A 403 6.75 -2.09 -24.83
N ASN A 404 5.54 -2.65 -24.75
CA ASN A 404 4.27 -1.94 -24.56
C ASN A 404 3.20 -2.84 -23.91
N MET A 405 2.04 -2.26 -23.58
CA MET A 405 0.97 -2.96 -22.86
C MET A 405 0.33 -4.07 -23.70
N ASP A 406 0.27 -3.90 -25.02
CA ASP A 406 -0.32 -4.90 -25.93
C ASP A 406 0.51 -6.19 -25.95
N ALA A 407 1.84 -6.07 -26.01
CA ALA A 407 2.75 -7.21 -25.91
C ALA A 407 2.62 -7.94 -24.56
N LEU A 408 2.44 -7.20 -23.46
CA LEU A 408 2.19 -7.79 -22.15
C LEU A 408 0.87 -8.56 -22.14
N ILE A 409 -0.25 -7.94 -22.55
CA ILE A 409 -1.56 -8.58 -22.54
C ILE A 409 -1.55 -9.86 -23.40
N GLN A 410 -0.93 -9.82 -24.59
CA GLN A 410 -0.80 -11.00 -25.45
C GLN A 410 -0.02 -12.14 -24.78
N LEU A 411 1.08 -11.82 -24.08
CA LEU A 411 1.83 -12.83 -23.34
C LEU A 411 1.01 -13.42 -22.19
N LEU A 412 0.27 -12.58 -21.46
CA LEU A 412 -0.55 -13.03 -20.33
C LEU A 412 -1.70 -13.97 -20.75
N GLN A 413 -2.13 -13.95 -22.01
CA GLN A 413 -3.15 -14.88 -22.54
C GLN A 413 -2.68 -16.34 -22.63
N ILE A 414 -1.38 -16.62 -22.51
CA ILE A 414 -0.82 -17.97 -22.64
C ILE A 414 -0.11 -18.47 -21.37
N VAL A 415 -0.18 -17.72 -20.28
CA VAL A 415 0.45 -18.06 -18.99
C VAL A 415 -0.49 -18.89 -18.14
N HIS A 416 0.05 -19.78 -17.31
CA HIS A 416 -0.66 -20.63 -16.36
C HIS A 416 -0.48 -20.20 -14.89
N TYR A 417 -1.37 -20.66 -14.01
CA TYR A 417 -1.19 -20.48 -12.56
C TYR A 417 0.06 -21.21 -12.07
N ASP A 418 0.78 -20.60 -11.13
CA ASP A 418 2.02 -21.10 -10.51
C ASP A 418 3.17 -21.42 -11.48
N GLU A 419 3.02 -21.11 -12.78
CA GLU A 419 4.11 -21.21 -13.74
C GLU A 419 5.17 -20.14 -13.42
N PRO A 420 6.46 -20.50 -13.31
CA PRO A 420 7.52 -19.53 -13.10
C PRO A 420 7.67 -18.65 -14.33
N LEU A 421 7.56 -17.33 -14.11
CA LEU A 421 7.82 -16.32 -15.12
C LEU A 421 9.22 -15.76 -14.90
N VAL A 422 10.10 -15.95 -15.89
CA VAL A 422 11.42 -15.32 -15.90
C VAL A 422 11.22 -13.89 -16.40
N VAL A 423 11.32 -12.92 -15.48
CA VAL A 423 11.08 -11.51 -15.78
C VAL A 423 12.40 -10.76 -15.75
N LYS A 424 12.77 -10.15 -16.87
CA LYS A 424 13.88 -9.20 -16.92
C LYS A 424 13.35 -7.81 -16.62
N VAL A 425 13.93 -7.18 -15.62
CA VAL A 425 13.63 -5.81 -15.22
C VAL A 425 14.88 -4.95 -15.29
N ARG A 426 14.68 -3.65 -15.47
CA ARG A 426 15.74 -2.64 -15.37
C ARG A 426 15.30 -1.49 -14.49
N ASP A 427 16.24 -0.82 -13.86
CA ASP A 427 15.98 0.48 -13.26
C ASP A 427 15.84 1.54 -14.35
N PHE A 428 14.79 2.36 -14.32
CA PHE A 428 14.68 3.43 -15.31
C PHE A 428 15.69 4.56 -15.08
N LYS A 429 16.15 4.80 -13.84
CA LYS A 429 17.12 5.84 -13.47
C LYS A 429 18.58 5.41 -13.54
N GLU A 430 18.84 4.13 -13.35
CA GLU A 430 20.15 3.51 -13.55
C GLU A 430 20.03 2.39 -14.58
N PRO A 431 19.98 2.68 -15.90
CA PRO A 431 19.65 1.66 -16.91
C PRO A 431 20.62 0.46 -17.00
N ARG A 432 21.78 0.52 -16.32
CA ARG A 432 22.73 -0.59 -16.19
C ARG A 432 22.41 -1.52 -15.01
N ASP A 433 21.57 -1.09 -14.06
CA ASP A 433 21.01 -1.94 -13.01
C ASP A 433 19.86 -2.75 -13.60
N GLU A 434 20.22 -3.90 -14.17
CA GLU A 434 19.29 -4.91 -14.64
C GLU A 434 19.22 -6.07 -13.64
N ALA A 435 18.03 -6.64 -13.47
CA ALA A 435 17.83 -7.84 -12.68
C ALA A 435 16.95 -8.83 -13.45
N VAL A 436 17.22 -10.11 -13.26
CA VAL A 436 16.35 -11.20 -13.70
C VAL A 436 15.73 -11.81 -12.45
N ILE A 437 14.41 -11.85 -12.42
CA ILE A 437 13.64 -12.37 -11.29
C ILE A 437 12.72 -13.48 -11.76
N VAL A 438 12.25 -14.30 -10.81
CA VAL A 438 11.20 -15.29 -11.06
C VAL A 438 9.93 -14.84 -10.35
N ALA A 439 8.92 -14.44 -11.13
CA ALA A 439 7.59 -14.11 -10.65
C ALA A 439 6.65 -15.32 -10.82
N HIS A 440 5.57 -15.38 -10.05
CA HIS A 440 4.59 -16.47 -10.14
C HIS A 440 3.18 -15.90 -10.10
N PHE A 441 2.31 -16.38 -11.00
CA PHE A 441 0.90 -16.01 -10.96
C PHE A 441 0.19 -16.67 -9.77
N PRO A 442 -0.37 -15.88 -8.82
CA PRO A 442 -1.08 -16.45 -7.69
C PRO A 442 -2.38 -17.12 -8.16
N GLN A 443 -2.70 -18.27 -7.58
CA GLN A 443 -3.94 -18.99 -7.85
C GLN A 443 -5.20 -18.19 -7.52
N VAL A 444 -5.17 -17.49 -6.38
CA VAL A 444 -6.27 -16.62 -5.95
C VAL A 444 -5.75 -15.19 -5.91
N ALA A 445 -6.40 -14.31 -6.65
CA ALA A 445 -6.02 -12.90 -6.73
C ALA A 445 -7.26 -12.03 -6.86
N ARG A 446 -7.09 -10.72 -6.63
CA ARG A 446 -8.07 -9.74 -7.08
C ARG A 446 -8.27 -9.88 -8.60
N PRO A 447 -9.49 -9.67 -9.12
CA PRO A 447 -9.73 -9.72 -10.56
C PRO A 447 -8.84 -8.76 -11.32
N ASN A 448 -8.25 -9.29 -12.38
CA ASN A 448 -7.44 -8.50 -13.30
C ASN A 448 -8.35 -7.53 -14.05
N ALA A 449 -7.87 -6.31 -14.27
CA ALA A 449 -8.63 -5.29 -14.96
C ALA A 449 -7.70 -4.33 -15.71
N LEU A 450 -8.13 -3.95 -16.92
CA LEU A 450 -7.50 -2.90 -17.70
C LEU A 450 -8.24 -1.58 -17.44
N PHE A 451 -7.49 -0.60 -16.96
CA PHE A 451 -7.94 0.78 -16.79
C PHE A 451 -7.53 1.55 -18.04
N THR A 452 -8.47 2.25 -18.67
CA THR A 452 -8.19 3.06 -19.87
C THR A 452 -8.73 4.47 -19.70
N ARG A 453 -7.87 5.48 -19.86
CA ARG A 453 -8.26 6.89 -19.80
C ARG A 453 -8.89 7.32 -21.13
N SER A 454 -10.08 7.90 -21.06
CA SER A 454 -10.68 8.63 -22.17
C SER A 454 -10.01 10.00 -22.30
N LEU A 455 -9.46 10.31 -23.48
CA LEU A 455 -8.85 11.63 -23.73
C LEU A 455 -9.90 12.75 -23.87
N GLU A 456 -11.13 12.41 -24.25
CA GLU A 456 -12.23 13.38 -24.42
C GLU A 456 -12.83 13.78 -23.07
N THR A 457 -13.05 12.81 -22.19
CA THR A 457 -13.75 13.04 -20.91
C THR A 457 -12.82 13.10 -19.71
N GLY A 458 -11.61 12.54 -19.82
CA GLY A 458 -10.63 12.40 -18.76
C GLY A 458 -10.91 11.28 -17.75
N PHE A 459 -12.06 10.61 -17.84
CA PHE A 459 -12.42 9.49 -16.97
C PHE A 459 -11.71 8.20 -17.37
N TRP A 460 -11.55 7.31 -16.40
CA TRP A 460 -10.97 5.99 -16.58
C TRP A 460 -12.06 4.93 -16.64
N SER A 461 -12.18 4.22 -17.78
CA SER A 461 -12.98 3.00 -17.87
C SER A 461 -12.22 1.84 -17.24
N ILE A 462 -12.96 0.83 -16.77
CA ILE A 462 -12.39 -0.38 -16.16
C ILE A 462 -12.99 -1.59 -16.85
N GLU A 463 -12.16 -2.35 -17.55
CA GLU A 463 -12.56 -3.55 -18.28
C GLU A 463 -11.98 -4.78 -17.60
N PRO A 464 -12.80 -5.76 -17.18
CA PRO A 464 -12.29 -7.01 -16.60
C PRO A 464 -11.43 -7.76 -17.62
N LEU A 465 -10.20 -8.09 -17.23
CA LEU A 465 -9.29 -8.89 -18.04
C LEU A 465 -9.40 -10.36 -17.63
N LYS A 466 -10.04 -11.18 -18.46
CA LYS A 466 -10.06 -12.63 -18.26
C LYS A 466 -8.77 -13.22 -18.83
N LEU A 467 -8.01 -13.91 -17.97
CA LEU A 467 -6.86 -14.70 -18.38
C LEU A 467 -7.27 -16.18 -18.37
N PRO A 468 -6.92 -16.98 -19.39
CA PRO A 468 -7.25 -18.40 -19.47
C PRO A 468 -6.28 -19.23 -18.60
N LEU A 469 -6.12 -18.81 -17.34
CA LEU A 469 -5.20 -19.44 -16.41
C LEU A 469 -5.72 -20.84 -16.05
N THR A 470 -5.03 -21.87 -16.53
CA THR A 470 -5.15 -23.25 -16.04
C THR A 470 -3.95 -23.57 -15.15
N HIS A 471 -3.99 -24.64 -14.35
CA HIS A 471 -2.79 -25.15 -13.70
C HIS A 471 -1.81 -25.69 -14.75
N SER A 472 -0.50 -25.55 -14.50
CA SER A 472 0.52 -26.15 -15.36
C SER A 472 0.29 -27.68 -15.45
N PRO A 473 0.24 -28.26 -16.67
CA PRO A 473 0.06 -29.70 -16.85
C PRO A 473 1.32 -30.53 -16.53
N LYS A 474 2.46 -29.88 -16.28
CA LYS A 474 3.75 -30.53 -16.00
C LYS A 474 4.30 -30.09 -14.64
N LEU A 475 4.11 -30.94 -13.64
CA LEU A 475 5.14 -31.18 -12.64
C LEU A 475 5.57 -32.62 -12.90
N ASP A 476 6.55 -32.80 -13.80
CA ASP A 476 7.23 -34.08 -13.86
C ASP A 476 7.88 -34.29 -12.49
N ALA A 477 7.69 -35.47 -11.91
CA ALA A 477 8.38 -35.92 -10.73
C ALA A 477 9.89 -35.76 -10.94
N VAL A 478 10.53 -34.84 -10.21
CA VAL A 478 11.98 -34.72 -10.16
C VAL A 478 12.43 -35.29 -8.83
N GLU A 479 13.33 -36.26 -8.87
CA GLU A 479 13.99 -36.80 -7.67
C GLU A 479 14.63 -35.64 -6.91
N ALA A 480 14.04 -35.26 -5.78
CA ALA A 480 14.67 -34.36 -4.84
C ALA A 480 15.74 -35.17 -4.08
N GLU A 481 16.95 -35.25 -4.63
CA GLU A 481 18.09 -35.73 -3.85
C GLU A 481 18.39 -34.72 -2.74
N PHE A 482 18.02 -35.05 -1.50
CA PHE A 482 18.54 -34.39 -0.31
C PHE A 482 19.96 -34.93 -0.03
N SER A 483 20.88 -34.80 -0.98
CA SER A 483 22.26 -35.27 -0.81
C SER A 483 22.97 -34.34 0.18
N ILE A 484 23.39 -34.90 1.32
CA ILE A 484 24.26 -34.20 2.26
C ILE A 484 25.64 -34.14 1.59
N ASN A 485 26.13 -32.94 1.32
CA ASN A 485 27.48 -32.79 0.78
C ASN A 485 28.49 -33.13 1.90
N GLU A 486 28.97 -34.38 1.91
CA GLU A 486 29.92 -34.93 2.88
C GLU A 486 31.26 -34.18 2.87
N ASP A 487 31.60 -33.52 1.75
CA ASP A 487 32.84 -32.77 1.58
C ASP A 487 32.82 -31.37 2.23
N ASN A 488 31.67 -30.92 2.75
CA ASN A 488 31.61 -29.67 3.52
C ASN A 488 32.04 -29.92 4.98
N PRO A 489 33.13 -29.31 5.47
CA PRO A 489 33.60 -29.51 6.85
C PRO A 489 32.61 -29.10 7.94
N GLU A 490 31.64 -28.21 7.65
CA GLU A 490 30.53 -27.91 8.58
C GLU A 490 29.50 -29.04 8.64
N ASN A 491 29.25 -29.73 7.52
CA ASN A 491 28.34 -30.88 7.46
C ASN A 491 28.97 -32.15 8.03
N SER A 492 30.29 -32.34 7.87
CA SER A 492 30.99 -33.51 8.43
C SER A 492 31.04 -33.46 9.97
N ALA A 493 31.14 -32.26 10.56
CA ALA A 493 31.00 -32.06 12.01
C ALA A 493 29.59 -32.41 12.51
N ILE A 494 28.54 -32.02 11.77
CA ILE A 494 27.13 -32.35 12.07
C ILE A 494 26.89 -33.87 11.94
N LEU A 495 27.36 -34.51 10.86
CA LEU A 495 27.25 -35.96 10.66
C LEU A 495 28.04 -36.78 11.69
N SER A 496 29.14 -36.24 12.22
CA SER A 496 29.96 -36.91 13.24
C SER A 496 29.41 -36.83 14.68
N THR A 497 28.43 -35.94 14.92
CA THR A 497 27.84 -35.70 16.26
C THR A 497 26.32 -35.88 16.32
N ALA A 498 25.62 -35.82 15.19
CA ALA A 498 24.17 -35.93 15.13
C ALA A 498 23.73 -37.36 14.81
N SER A 499 22.76 -37.86 15.57
CA SER A 499 22.05 -39.11 15.29
C SER A 499 21.23 -39.04 13.99
N ASP A 500 20.69 -40.19 13.56
CA ASP A 500 19.73 -40.35 12.44
C ASP A 500 18.64 -39.26 12.36
N ILE A 501 18.32 -38.59 13.47
CA ILE A 501 17.27 -37.58 13.54
C ILE A 501 17.57 -36.31 12.74
N ALA A 502 18.82 -35.83 12.68
CA ALA A 502 19.14 -34.58 11.97
C ALA A 502 18.95 -34.74 10.45
N ALA A 503 19.40 -35.88 9.91
CA ALA A 503 19.20 -36.24 8.51
C ALA A 503 17.69 -36.39 8.17
N ARG A 504 16.91 -37.03 9.06
CA ARG A 504 15.45 -37.14 8.90
C ARG A 504 14.76 -35.78 8.93
N ILE A 505 15.18 -34.88 9.82
CA ILE A 505 14.63 -33.51 9.89
C ILE A 505 14.93 -32.75 8.59
N GLN A 506 16.10 -32.96 7.98
CA GLN A 506 16.45 -32.35 6.69
C GLN A 506 15.49 -32.79 5.58
N GLN A 507 15.23 -34.09 5.50
CA GLN A 507 14.33 -34.68 4.50
C GLN A 507 12.88 -34.23 4.70
N CYS A 508 12.49 -33.84 5.92
CA CYS A 508 11.17 -33.29 6.23
C CYS A 508 11.10 -31.76 6.16
N SER A 509 12.22 -31.07 5.97
CA SER A 509 12.26 -29.61 5.98
C SER A 509 11.89 -29.07 4.60
N VAL A 510 11.00 -28.08 4.60
CA VAL A 510 10.52 -27.43 3.38
C VAL A 510 10.57 -25.92 3.52
N TRP A 511 10.75 -25.22 2.41
CA TRP A 511 10.65 -23.77 2.41
C TRP A 511 9.20 -23.35 2.18
N ILE A 512 8.66 -22.48 3.02
CA ILE A 512 7.31 -21.92 2.89
C ILE A 512 7.42 -20.46 2.48
N GLU A 513 6.62 -20.08 1.50
CA GLU A 513 6.39 -18.70 1.12
C GLU A 513 4.88 -18.41 1.13
N ALA A 514 4.48 -17.41 1.91
CA ALA A 514 3.09 -16.99 2.06
C ALA A 514 2.92 -15.54 1.59
N ARG A 515 1.98 -15.34 0.66
CA ARG A 515 1.65 -14.03 0.06
C ARG A 515 0.18 -13.68 0.33
N PRO A 516 -0.10 -12.78 1.26
CA PRO A 516 -1.47 -12.36 1.58
C PRO A 516 -2.20 -11.78 0.36
N ILE A 517 -3.44 -12.22 0.12
CA ILE A 517 -4.30 -11.62 -0.93
C ILE A 517 -4.78 -10.24 -0.47
N CYS A 518 -5.20 -10.13 0.79
CA CYS A 518 -5.56 -8.88 1.43
C CYS A 518 -5.13 -8.88 2.90
N PRO A 519 -5.18 -7.73 3.58
CA PRO A 519 -5.00 -7.68 5.03
C PRO A 519 -6.06 -8.55 5.74
N ALA A 520 -5.70 -9.16 6.89
CA ALA A 520 -6.61 -9.92 7.75
C ALA A 520 -5.98 -10.19 9.13
N ASN A 521 -6.81 -10.42 10.15
CA ASN A 521 -6.41 -10.72 11.54
C ASN A 521 -5.42 -9.70 12.15
N GLY A 522 -5.57 -8.42 11.81
CA GLY A 522 -4.67 -7.37 12.30
C GLY A 522 -3.28 -7.38 11.67
N TYR A 523 -3.04 -8.26 10.69
CA TYR A 523 -1.81 -8.30 9.93
C TYR A 523 -1.98 -7.59 8.59
N ASN A 524 -1.09 -6.63 8.35
CA ASN A 524 -0.89 -6.07 7.03
C ASN A 524 -0.49 -7.18 6.06
N ALA A 525 -0.72 -6.93 4.78
CA ALA A 525 -0.27 -7.83 3.75
C ALA A 525 1.27 -7.73 3.67
N ALA A 526 1.96 -8.49 4.51
CA ALA A 526 3.41 -8.60 4.48
C ALA A 526 3.74 -10.03 4.06
N HIS A 527 4.52 -10.11 3.00
CA HIS A 527 5.07 -11.34 2.49
C HIS A 527 5.98 -12.01 3.54
N ALA A 528 5.73 -13.30 3.79
CA ALA A 528 6.46 -14.09 4.78
C ALA A 528 7.15 -15.29 4.14
N ARG A 529 8.38 -15.57 4.59
CA ARG A 529 9.19 -16.69 4.13
C ARG A 529 9.89 -17.32 5.32
N GLY A 530 9.99 -18.64 5.30
CA GLY A 530 10.77 -19.37 6.30
C GLY A 530 10.58 -20.87 6.15
N THR A 531 11.11 -21.61 7.11
CA THR A 531 11.10 -23.07 7.07
C THR A 531 9.80 -23.62 7.67
N GLY A 532 9.32 -24.73 7.12
CA GLY A 532 8.29 -25.59 7.69
C GLY A 532 8.77 -27.04 7.76
N LEU A 533 8.04 -27.86 8.49
CA LEU A 533 8.37 -29.26 8.71
C LEU A 533 7.20 -30.17 8.32
N VAL A 534 7.43 -31.11 7.42
CA VAL A 534 6.44 -32.14 7.09
C VAL A 534 6.27 -33.07 8.29
N VAL A 535 5.09 -33.04 8.91
CA VAL A 535 4.73 -33.86 10.07
C VAL A 535 3.85 -35.05 9.71
N ASP A 536 3.15 -34.96 8.57
CA ASP A 536 2.38 -36.07 8.01
C ASP A 536 2.50 -36.08 6.47
N PRO A 537 3.44 -36.86 5.92
CA PRO A 537 3.63 -36.96 4.47
C PRO A 537 2.41 -37.53 3.73
N GLN A 538 1.63 -38.42 4.37
CA GLN A 538 0.50 -39.09 3.73
C GLN A 538 -0.70 -38.16 3.56
N ARG A 539 -0.93 -37.29 4.55
CA ARG A 539 -1.96 -36.23 4.48
C ARG A 539 -1.45 -34.91 3.91
N GLY A 540 -0.16 -34.78 3.70
CA GLY A 540 0.49 -33.57 3.21
C GLY A 540 0.50 -32.42 4.22
N LEU A 541 0.66 -32.72 5.52
CA LEU A 541 0.63 -31.70 6.58
C LEU A 541 2.04 -31.21 6.93
N ILE A 542 2.20 -29.90 6.94
CA ILE A 542 3.42 -29.18 7.29
C ILE A 542 3.14 -28.32 8.52
N LEU A 543 3.97 -28.44 9.56
CA LEU A 543 3.98 -27.61 10.75
C LEU A 543 4.93 -26.42 10.54
N CYS A 544 4.47 -25.23 10.90
CA CYS A 544 5.28 -24.03 10.82
C CYS A 544 4.94 -23.04 11.96
N SER A 545 5.79 -22.02 12.12
CA SER A 545 5.44 -20.88 12.97
C SER A 545 4.19 -20.18 12.43
N SER A 546 3.30 -19.78 13.33
CA SER A 546 2.15 -18.94 12.97
C SER A 546 2.57 -17.65 12.27
N ARG A 547 3.81 -17.16 12.48
CA ARG A 547 4.36 -15.99 11.78
C ARG A 547 4.40 -16.15 10.26
N LEU A 548 4.65 -17.37 9.77
CA LEU A 548 4.71 -17.66 8.34
C LEU A 548 3.33 -17.72 7.69
N ALA A 549 2.29 -18.05 8.46
CA ALA A 549 0.92 -18.17 8.00
C ALA A 549 -0.04 -17.18 8.69
N LYS A 550 0.49 -16.09 9.26
CA LYS A 550 -0.23 -15.19 10.17
C LYS A 550 -1.46 -14.53 9.55
N ASN A 551 -1.40 -14.27 8.24
CA ASN A 551 -2.54 -13.78 7.48
C ASN A 551 -3.26 -14.96 6.82
N PRO A 552 -4.50 -15.27 7.22
CA PRO A 552 -5.21 -16.44 6.73
C PRO A 552 -5.59 -16.37 5.25
N THR A 553 -5.56 -15.18 4.64
CA THR A 553 -5.87 -14.97 3.21
C THR A 553 -4.66 -15.18 2.30
N SER A 554 -3.60 -15.81 2.79
CA SER A 554 -2.37 -15.98 2.00
C SER A 554 -2.47 -17.07 0.95
N ASN A 555 -1.97 -16.78 -0.26
CA ASN A 555 -1.52 -17.81 -1.18
C ASN A 555 -0.23 -18.41 -0.62
N ILE A 556 -0.24 -19.71 -0.36
CA ILE A 556 0.91 -20.42 0.20
C ILE A 556 1.51 -21.29 -0.88
N SER A 557 2.83 -21.29 -0.95
CA SER A 557 3.61 -22.20 -1.76
C SER A 557 4.71 -22.81 -0.92
N VAL A 558 5.01 -24.07 -1.20
CA VAL A 558 6.00 -24.86 -0.49
C VAL A 558 7.03 -25.33 -1.50
N THR A 559 8.30 -25.21 -1.17
CA THR A 559 9.41 -25.69 -1.99
C THR A 559 10.04 -26.93 -1.33
N PHE A 560 10.04 -28.04 -2.07
CA PHE A 560 10.73 -29.29 -1.78
C PHE A 560 11.99 -29.36 -2.65
N GLY A 561 13.17 -29.11 -2.08
CA GLY A 561 14.40 -29.03 -2.87
C GLY A 561 14.31 -27.97 -3.97
N ALA A 562 14.32 -28.39 -5.24
CA ALA A 562 14.16 -27.52 -6.41
C ALA A 562 12.70 -27.34 -6.87
N MET A 563 11.76 -28.12 -6.33
CA MET A 563 10.36 -28.13 -6.78
C MET A 563 9.49 -27.23 -5.92
N ARG A 564 8.75 -26.31 -6.54
CA ARG A 564 7.79 -25.45 -5.87
C ARG A 564 6.37 -25.90 -6.19
N ILE A 565 5.55 -26.13 -5.17
CA ILE A 565 4.13 -26.47 -5.32
C ILE A 565 3.24 -25.53 -4.52
N SER A 566 1.98 -25.45 -4.93
CA SER A 566 0.96 -24.71 -4.19
C SER A 566 0.51 -25.49 -2.96
N ALA A 567 0.21 -24.75 -1.89
CA ALA A 567 -0.35 -25.27 -0.67
C ALA A 567 -1.47 -24.36 -0.14
N SER A 568 -2.18 -24.85 0.87
CA SER A 568 -3.28 -24.15 1.52
C SER A 568 -3.03 -24.06 3.03
N LEU A 569 -3.56 -23.03 3.67
CA LEU A 569 -3.51 -22.92 5.12
C LEU A 569 -4.45 -23.93 5.75
N ALA A 570 -3.95 -25.00 6.38
CA ALA A 570 -4.83 -25.99 7.00
C ALA A 570 -5.46 -25.47 8.30
N TYR A 571 -4.66 -24.88 9.19
CA TYR A 571 -5.13 -24.41 10.51
C TYR A 571 -4.12 -23.46 11.15
N ILE A 572 -4.58 -22.35 11.73
CA ILE A 572 -3.81 -21.51 12.66
C ILE A 572 -4.37 -21.76 14.06
N HIS A 573 -3.50 -22.08 15.02
CA HIS A 573 -3.96 -22.23 16.40
C HIS A 573 -4.28 -20.85 16.99
N PRO A 574 -5.50 -20.62 17.51
CA PRO A 574 -5.91 -19.29 17.98
C PRO A 574 -5.20 -18.84 19.27
N LEU A 575 -4.69 -19.77 20.08
CA LEU A 575 -3.95 -19.45 21.32
C LEU A 575 -2.43 -19.65 21.23
N TYR A 576 -1.96 -20.55 20.38
CA TYR A 576 -0.58 -21.04 20.40
C TYR A 576 0.11 -20.64 19.09
N PRO A 577 1.40 -20.32 19.11
CA PRO A 577 2.05 -19.63 18.00
C PRO A 577 2.49 -20.55 16.85
N PHE A 578 1.69 -21.56 16.50
CA PHE A 578 1.96 -22.46 15.37
C PHE A 578 0.79 -22.49 14.37
N ALA A 579 1.09 -22.92 13.16
CA ALA A 579 0.12 -23.17 12.10
C ALA A 579 0.47 -24.45 11.34
N PHE A 580 -0.53 -24.99 10.66
CA PHE A 580 -0.41 -26.10 9.72
C PHE A 580 -0.73 -25.63 8.31
N VAL A 581 0.09 -26.06 7.37
CA VAL A 581 -0.07 -25.88 5.92
C VAL A 581 -0.31 -27.25 5.30
N LYS A 582 -1.19 -27.34 4.32
CA LYS A 582 -1.50 -28.57 3.58
C LYS A 582 -1.07 -28.44 2.12
N TYR A 583 -0.23 -29.36 1.68
CA TYR A 583 0.12 -29.56 0.27
C TYR A 583 -0.56 -30.83 -0.27
N ASP A 584 -0.53 -31.02 -1.59
CA ASP A 584 -1.00 -32.25 -2.23
C ASP A 584 0.16 -33.25 -2.33
N PRO A 585 0.14 -34.39 -1.61
CA PRO A 585 1.18 -35.40 -1.67
C PRO A 585 1.38 -36.00 -3.06
N ALA A 586 0.35 -36.02 -3.91
CA ALA A 586 0.46 -36.56 -5.26
C ALA A 586 1.37 -35.73 -6.18
N LEU A 587 1.68 -34.50 -5.80
CA LEU A 587 2.60 -33.61 -6.53
C LEU A 587 4.07 -33.79 -6.12
N VAL A 588 4.37 -34.65 -5.13
CA VAL A 588 5.72 -34.82 -4.57
C VAL A 588 6.18 -36.26 -4.76
N ASP A 589 7.16 -36.48 -5.63
CA ASP A 589 7.79 -37.79 -5.84
C ASP A 589 9.09 -37.93 -5.05
N CYS A 590 8.98 -37.90 -3.72
CA CYS A 590 10.09 -38.24 -2.85
C CYS A 590 9.60 -38.94 -1.57
N THR A 591 10.40 -39.87 -1.05
CA THR A 591 10.07 -40.56 0.20
C THR A 591 10.43 -39.66 1.38
N ILE A 592 9.43 -39.01 1.97
CA ILE A 592 9.61 -38.19 3.17
C ILE A 592 9.44 -39.07 4.41
N PRO A 593 10.43 -39.12 5.33
CA PRO A 593 10.32 -39.95 6.52
C PRO A 593 9.23 -39.40 7.45
N LYS A 594 8.51 -40.29 8.13
CA LYS A 594 7.58 -39.86 9.18
C LYS A 594 8.37 -39.45 10.42
N LEU A 595 8.07 -38.28 10.99
CA LEU A 595 8.64 -37.84 12.26
C LEU A 595 7.73 -38.26 13.41
N GLU A 596 8.31 -38.88 14.44
CA GLU A 596 7.57 -39.22 15.65
C GLU A 596 7.69 -38.10 16.67
N LEU A 597 6.53 -37.55 17.07
CA LEU A 597 6.42 -36.57 18.14
C LEU A 597 6.35 -37.28 19.49
N SER A 598 7.11 -36.79 20.48
CA SER A 598 7.18 -37.41 21.79
C SER A 598 5.84 -37.35 22.55
N ARG A 599 5.72 -38.16 23.61
CA ARG A 599 4.53 -38.20 24.47
C ARG A 599 4.57 -37.08 25.52
N PRO A 600 3.44 -36.57 26.01
CA PRO A 600 3.42 -35.49 27.04
C PRO A 600 4.25 -35.79 28.30
N SER A 601 4.38 -37.06 28.68
CA SER A 601 5.22 -37.50 29.82
C SER A 601 6.73 -37.32 29.61
N SER A 602 7.17 -36.84 28.45
CA SER A 602 8.58 -36.60 28.08
C SER A 602 8.89 -35.10 27.95
N ARG A 603 8.21 -34.28 28.74
CA ARG A 603 8.44 -32.82 28.82
C ARG A 603 9.88 -32.55 29.26
N LEU A 604 10.48 -31.49 28.72
CA LEU A 604 11.83 -31.07 29.07
C LEU A 604 11.85 -30.26 30.38
N ASP A 605 12.81 -30.53 31.26
CA ASP A 605 13.03 -29.79 32.50
C ASP A 605 14.35 -29.01 32.49
N VAL A 606 14.49 -28.06 33.42
CA VAL A 606 15.69 -27.22 33.53
C VAL A 606 16.91 -28.10 33.81
N GLY A 607 17.95 -27.93 32.99
CA GLY A 607 19.18 -28.73 33.03
C GLY A 607 19.22 -29.87 32.01
N ASP A 608 18.09 -30.21 31.36
CA ASP A 608 18.09 -31.23 30.31
C ASP A 608 18.93 -30.79 29.11
N SER A 609 19.79 -31.71 28.66
CA SER A 609 20.59 -31.52 27.44
C SER A 609 19.77 -31.88 26.21
N VAL A 610 19.77 -30.98 25.23
CA VAL A 610 18.96 -31.08 24.01
C VAL A 610 19.78 -30.67 22.79
N ASN A 611 19.41 -31.23 21.64
CA ASN A 611 19.86 -30.75 20.34
C ASN A 611 18.77 -29.89 19.72
N ILE A 612 19.15 -28.72 19.22
CA ILE A 612 18.29 -27.86 18.41
C ILE A 612 18.68 -28.00 16.94
N VAL A 613 17.70 -28.38 16.12
CA VAL A 613 17.85 -28.52 14.67
C VAL A 613 17.01 -27.45 13.99
N THR A 614 17.63 -26.63 13.15
CA THR A 614 17.00 -25.45 12.56
C THR A 614 17.41 -25.27 11.09
N GLY A 615 16.49 -24.85 10.23
CA GLY A 615 16.80 -24.51 8.83
C GLY A 615 17.22 -23.05 8.64
N THR A 616 18.32 -22.85 7.92
CA THR A 616 18.79 -21.55 7.41
C THR A 616 18.67 -21.52 5.87
N GLN A 617 18.98 -20.38 5.26
CA GLN A 617 19.06 -20.28 3.80
C GLN A 617 20.17 -21.14 3.18
N SER A 618 21.18 -21.51 3.97
CA SER A 618 22.36 -22.27 3.52
C SER A 618 22.31 -23.77 3.87
N GLY A 619 21.30 -24.22 4.62
CA GLY A 619 21.16 -25.62 5.04
C GLY A 619 20.58 -25.75 6.44
N LEU A 620 20.75 -26.92 7.07
CA LEU A 620 20.41 -27.10 8.48
C LEU A 620 21.60 -26.76 9.37
N VAL A 621 21.30 -26.20 10.54
CA VAL A 621 22.24 -26.06 11.65
C VAL A 621 21.74 -26.91 12.81
N CYS A 622 22.61 -27.76 13.32
CA CYS A 622 22.38 -28.53 14.55
C CYS A 622 23.31 -28.00 15.65
N SER A 623 22.79 -27.80 16.85
CA SER A 623 23.61 -27.43 17.98
C SER A 623 23.08 -28.00 19.28
N THR A 624 23.98 -28.28 20.22
CA THR A 624 23.63 -28.77 21.55
C THR A 624 23.47 -27.59 22.50
N ALA A 625 22.39 -27.60 23.27
CA ALA A 625 22.11 -26.62 24.32
C ALA A 625 21.50 -27.33 25.54
N ALA A 626 21.42 -26.63 26.67
CA ALA A 626 20.65 -27.10 27.82
C ALA A 626 19.43 -26.19 28.05
N VAL A 627 18.35 -26.77 28.58
CA VAL A 627 17.21 -25.98 29.05
C VAL A 627 17.66 -25.13 30.23
N SER A 628 17.69 -23.81 30.04
CA SER A 628 18.22 -22.87 31.02
C SER A 628 17.15 -22.36 31.99
N GLU A 629 15.92 -22.21 31.50
CA GLU A 629 14.82 -21.63 32.24
C GLU A 629 13.48 -22.12 31.69
N ARG A 630 12.47 -22.21 32.56
CA ARG A 630 11.05 -22.31 32.16
C ARG A 630 10.26 -21.21 32.86
N CYS A 631 9.49 -20.45 32.09
CA CYS A 631 8.70 -19.34 32.62
C CYS A 631 7.46 -19.08 31.75
N MET A 632 6.50 -18.33 32.30
CA MET A 632 5.34 -17.90 31.52
C MET A 632 5.78 -16.88 30.45
N LEU A 633 5.28 -17.04 29.23
CA LEU A 633 5.50 -16.08 28.16
C LEU A 633 4.83 -14.75 28.53
N SER A 634 5.66 -13.73 28.78
CA SER A 634 5.18 -12.37 29.04
C SER A 634 5.09 -11.58 27.74
N THR A 635 3.88 -11.14 27.39
CA THR A 635 3.63 -10.22 26.27
C THR A 635 2.84 -9.01 26.78
N TYR A 636 3.17 -7.81 26.31
CA TYR A 636 2.43 -6.60 26.68
C TYR A 636 1.32 -6.30 25.68
N ALA A 637 0.16 -5.85 26.17
CA ALA A 637 -0.90 -5.35 25.30
C ALA A 637 -0.45 -4.03 24.66
N CYS A 638 -0.34 -4.00 23.33
CA CYS A 638 -0.04 -2.78 22.59
C CYS A 638 -1.36 -2.09 22.21
N LYS A 639 -1.50 -0.81 22.56
CA LYS A 639 -2.65 0.01 22.13
C LYS A 639 -2.63 0.31 20.62
N TRP A 640 -1.45 0.23 19.99
CA TRP A 640 -1.24 0.66 18.61
C TRP A 640 -1.01 -0.51 17.64
N CYS A 641 -0.66 -1.70 18.15
CA CYS A 641 -0.40 -2.90 17.37
C CYS A 641 -1.40 -3.98 17.79
N LEU A 642 -2.30 -4.35 16.88
CA LEU A 642 -3.36 -5.34 17.11
C LEU A 642 -3.03 -6.72 16.54
N GLU A 643 -1.76 -7.03 16.37
CA GLU A 643 -1.33 -8.38 16.02
C GLU A 643 -1.79 -9.41 17.08
N GLN A 644 -1.81 -10.70 16.72
CA GLN A 644 -2.17 -11.77 17.64
C GLN A 644 -1.25 -11.75 18.87
N ARG A 645 -1.84 -11.56 20.06
CA ARG A 645 -1.14 -11.63 21.35
C ARG A 645 -1.20 -13.04 21.88
N PHE A 646 -0.04 -13.61 22.19
CA PHE A 646 0.09 -14.91 22.84
C PHE A 646 0.25 -14.74 24.35
N PHE A 647 -0.52 -15.49 25.14
CA PHE A 647 -0.53 -15.50 26.61
C PHE A 647 -0.97 -16.89 27.09
N ASN A 648 -0.86 -17.16 28.39
CA ASN A 648 -1.17 -18.49 28.94
C ASN A 648 -0.33 -19.62 28.30
N ILE A 649 0.94 -19.32 28.03
CA ILE A 649 1.91 -20.28 27.47
C ILE A 649 3.09 -20.34 28.42
N GLU A 650 3.49 -21.55 28.79
CA GLU A 650 4.81 -21.79 29.36
C GLU A 650 5.83 -21.92 28.23
N GLN A 651 6.86 -21.07 28.29
CA GLN A 651 8.01 -21.15 27.40
C GLN A 651 9.20 -21.75 28.14
N PHE A 652 10.12 -22.35 27.40
CA PHE A 652 11.47 -22.67 27.87
C PHE A 652 12.53 -21.91 27.06
N SER A 653 13.64 -21.62 27.73
CA SER A 653 14.82 -20.98 27.13
C SER A 653 15.95 -21.99 27.03
N LEU A 654 16.84 -21.79 26.07
CA LEU A 654 18.04 -22.61 25.87
C LEU A 654 19.30 -21.80 26.18
N SER A 655 20.34 -22.44 26.70
CA SER A 655 21.67 -21.85 26.87
C SER A 655 22.78 -22.90 26.73
N PRO A 656 23.88 -22.60 26.01
CA PRO A 656 24.07 -21.41 25.17
C PRO A 656 23.15 -21.45 23.94
N LEU A 657 22.74 -20.28 23.44
CA LEU A 657 22.06 -20.16 22.16
C LEU A 657 23.10 -19.91 21.06
N PRO A 658 23.16 -20.75 20.02
CA PRO A 658 24.08 -20.52 18.91
C PRO A 658 23.66 -19.28 18.13
N ALA A 659 24.63 -18.43 17.75
CA ALA A 659 24.37 -17.18 17.03
C ALA A 659 23.64 -17.36 15.67
N GLN A 660 23.68 -18.58 15.11
CA GLN A 660 23.10 -18.94 13.83
C GLN A 660 21.65 -19.48 13.92
N VAL A 661 21.10 -19.66 15.14
CA VAL A 661 19.70 -20.08 15.34
C VAL A 661 18.77 -18.87 15.16
N GLY A 662 18.60 -18.48 13.90
CA GLY A 662 17.74 -17.37 13.47
C GLY A 662 16.47 -17.81 12.73
N SER A 663 16.14 -19.11 12.72
CA SER A 663 14.99 -19.61 11.95
C SER A 663 13.65 -19.27 12.60
N ASP A 664 12.61 -19.18 11.75
CA ASP A 664 11.23 -19.04 12.20
C ASP A 664 10.71 -20.27 12.96
N ILE A 665 11.27 -21.47 12.69
CA ILE A 665 10.99 -22.72 13.40
C ILE A 665 12.24 -23.61 13.50
N GLY A 666 12.49 -24.14 14.70
CA GLY A 666 13.46 -25.19 14.98
C GLY A 666 12.82 -26.32 15.79
N LEU A 667 13.42 -27.51 15.74
CA LEU A 667 13.02 -28.65 16.55
C LEU A 667 14.00 -28.85 17.69
N VAL A 668 13.45 -29.14 18.86
CA VAL A 668 14.23 -29.49 20.06
C VAL A 668 14.06 -30.98 20.31
N CYS A 669 15.17 -31.71 20.28
CA CYS A 669 15.19 -33.15 20.44
C CYS A 669 16.18 -33.61 21.53
N SER A 670 15.84 -34.73 22.17
CA SER A 670 16.74 -35.50 23.04
C SER A 670 16.49 -36.98 22.76
N ASN A 671 17.57 -37.80 22.74
CA ASN A 671 17.49 -39.25 22.55
C ASN A 671 16.60 -39.69 21.38
N ASP A 672 16.75 -39.07 20.20
CA ASP A 672 15.99 -39.36 18.97
C ASP A 672 14.48 -39.09 18.98
N ALA A 673 13.97 -38.33 19.96
CA ALA A 673 12.57 -37.90 19.99
C ALA A 673 12.43 -36.36 19.91
N ILE A 674 11.42 -35.88 19.17
CA ILE A 674 11.08 -34.44 19.12
C ILE A 674 10.22 -34.11 20.34
N GLN A 675 10.74 -33.25 21.23
CA GLN A 675 10.11 -32.90 22.51
C GLN A 675 9.60 -31.45 22.56
N GLY A 676 10.14 -30.57 21.72
CA GLY A 676 9.70 -29.17 21.67
C GLY A 676 9.88 -28.51 20.31
N LEU A 677 9.21 -27.37 20.14
CA LEU A 677 9.44 -26.44 19.05
C LEU A 677 10.18 -25.22 19.56
N TRP A 678 11.18 -24.78 18.80
CA TRP A 678 11.82 -23.49 18.95
C TRP A 678 11.19 -22.51 17.95
N LEU A 679 10.68 -21.38 18.42
CA LEU A 679 9.92 -20.42 17.62
C LEU A 679 10.42 -19.00 17.83
N CYS A 680 10.44 -18.23 16.75
CA CYS A 680 10.67 -16.79 16.80
C CYS A 680 9.31 -16.06 16.92
N LEU A 681 9.03 -15.46 18.08
CA LEU A 681 7.75 -14.82 18.37
C LEU A 681 7.84 -13.30 18.37
N PRO A 682 6.89 -12.59 17.73
CA PRO A 682 6.75 -11.16 17.91
C PRO A 682 6.29 -10.88 19.35
N THR A 683 6.99 -9.98 20.04
CA THR A 683 6.57 -9.41 21.32
C THR A 683 6.55 -7.90 21.18
N CYS A 684 5.51 -7.25 21.69
CA CYS A 684 5.42 -5.80 21.70
C CYS A 684 6.16 -5.23 22.91
N LEU A 685 7.16 -4.40 22.67
CA LEU A 685 7.87 -3.65 23.71
C LEU A 685 7.94 -2.17 23.30
N HIS A 686 7.38 -1.27 24.12
CA HIS A 686 7.34 0.18 23.85
C HIS A 686 6.79 0.59 22.46
N CYS A 687 5.72 -0.05 22.00
CA CYS A 687 5.10 0.18 20.69
C CYS A 687 5.94 -0.29 19.48
N ASN A 688 7.05 -1.00 19.70
CA ASN A 688 7.79 -1.71 18.67
C ASN A 688 7.60 -3.22 18.78
N THR A 689 7.43 -3.89 17.64
CA THR A 689 7.45 -5.35 17.58
C THR A 689 8.90 -5.82 17.57
N ILE A 690 9.35 -6.47 18.64
CA ILE A 690 10.64 -7.16 18.70
C ILE A 690 10.42 -8.66 18.56
N CYS A 691 11.39 -9.40 18.04
CA CYS A 691 11.32 -10.86 17.95
C CYS A 691 12.05 -11.50 19.14
N LYS A 692 11.37 -12.39 19.87
CA LYS A 692 11.94 -13.19 20.95
C LYS A 692 11.89 -14.66 20.57
N ASN A 693 13.04 -15.33 20.63
CA ASN A 693 13.12 -16.77 20.43
C ASN A 693 12.72 -17.50 21.70
N VAL A 694 11.80 -18.46 21.60
CA VAL A 694 11.25 -19.20 22.73
C VAL A 694 11.03 -20.66 22.34
N GLY A 695 11.19 -21.56 23.31
CA GLY A 695 10.80 -22.96 23.18
C GLY A 695 9.39 -23.20 23.72
N ILE A 696 8.60 -24.02 23.03
CA ILE A 696 7.30 -24.53 23.53
C ILE A 696 7.25 -26.05 23.42
N ASP A 697 6.51 -26.69 24.32
CA ASP A 697 6.43 -28.15 24.34
C ASP A 697 5.63 -28.72 23.17
N ILE A 698 6.05 -29.90 22.70
CA ILE A 698 5.37 -30.60 21.61
C ILE A 698 3.95 -31.05 21.98
N SER A 699 3.65 -31.18 23.28
CA SER A 699 2.32 -31.53 23.80
C SER A 699 1.23 -30.58 23.34
N LEU A 700 1.56 -29.29 23.13
CA LEU A 700 0.60 -28.25 22.70
C LEU A 700 0.10 -28.45 21.27
N ILE A 701 0.89 -29.11 20.42
CA ILE A 701 0.62 -29.26 18.98
C ILE A 701 -0.17 -30.53 18.69
N ARG A 702 0.09 -31.59 19.46
CA ARG A 702 -0.43 -32.94 19.23
C ARG A 702 -1.96 -33.00 19.12
N PRO A 703 -2.77 -32.34 19.97
CA PRO A 703 -4.23 -32.38 19.84
C PRO A 703 -4.72 -31.86 18.48
N SER A 704 -4.15 -30.74 18.02
CA SER A 704 -4.50 -30.17 16.72
C SER A 704 -4.05 -31.06 15.55
N LEU A 705 -2.84 -31.64 15.65
CA LEU A 705 -2.34 -32.56 14.64
C LEU A 705 -3.25 -33.80 14.50
N VAL A 706 -3.65 -34.42 15.62
CA VAL A 706 -4.51 -35.61 15.60
C VAL A 706 -5.87 -35.30 14.97
N GLN A 707 -6.46 -34.13 15.26
CA GLN A 707 -7.71 -33.71 14.63
C GLN A 707 -7.54 -33.54 13.11
N LEU A 708 -6.45 -32.91 12.66
CA LEU A 708 -6.13 -32.75 11.23
C LEU A 708 -5.82 -34.08 10.52
N GLN A 709 -5.33 -35.08 11.24
CA GLN A 709 -5.07 -36.42 10.72
C GLN A 709 -6.35 -37.26 10.57
N THR A 710 -7.39 -36.95 11.34
CA THR A 710 -8.63 -37.74 11.41
C THR A 710 -9.82 -37.08 10.72
N SER A 711 -9.73 -35.78 10.41
CA SER A 711 -10.80 -34.99 9.81
C SER A 711 -10.28 -34.16 8.63
N ASP A 712 -11.14 -33.95 7.62
CA ASP A 712 -10.91 -32.99 6.53
C ASP A 712 -11.44 -31.59 6.85
N ASN A 713 -12.18 -31.43 7.95
CA ASN A 713 -12.67 -30.13 8.40
C ASN A 713 -11.63 -29.42 9.28
N ILE A 714 -11.60 -28.08 9.19
CA ILE A 714 -10.79 -27.25 10.07
C ILE A 714 -11.15 -27.56 11.54
N PRO A 715 -10.16 -27.79 12.41
CA PRO A 715 -10.38 -28.00 13.84
C PRO A 715 -11.28 -26.94 14.46
N ALA A 716 -12.18 -27.37 15.36
CA ALA A 716 -12.99 -26.43 16.11
C ALA A 716 -12.10 -25.59 17.05
N ALA A 717 -12.47 -24.32 17.25
CA ALA A 717 -11.72 -23.46 18.17
C ALA A 717 -11.74 -24.08 19.59
N PRO A 718 -10.57 -24.17 20.27
CA PRO A 718 -10.49 -24.70 21.62
C PRO A 718 -11.31 -23.85 22.58
N ARG A 719 -11.85 -24.47 23.63
CA ARG A 719 -12.61 -23.74 24.65
C ARG A 719 -11.67 -23.27 25.75
N VAL A 720 -11.86 -22.05 26.25
CA VAL A 720 -11.00 -21.41 27.26
C VAL A 720 -11.84 -20.83 28.41
N LEU A 721 -11.19 -20.40 29.49
CA LEU A 721 -11.85 -19.70 30.61
C LEU A 721 -12.02 -18.19 30.38
N ASP A 722 -11.47 -17.64 29.30
CA ASP A 722 -11.36 -16.19 29.03
C ASP A 722 -10.67 -15.42 30.17
N VAL A 723 -9.52 -15.94 30.60
CA VAL A 723 -8.73 -15.37 31.70
C VAL A 723 -7.25 -15.37 31.32
N GLU A 724 -6.54 -14.29 31.65
CA GLU A 724 -5.08 -14.23 31.64
C GLU A 724 -4.56 -14.61 33.03
N PHE A 725 -3.66 -15.59 33.08
CA PHE A 725 -3.03 -16.03 34.33
C PHE A 725 -1.69 -15.34 34.55
N LYS A 726 -1.20 -15.38 35.78
CA LYS A 726 0.18 -15.04 36.14
C LYS A 726 0.76 -16.06 37.10
N HIS A 727 2.07 -16.21 37.06
CA HIS A 727 2.83 -16.94 38.08
C HIS A 727 2.83 -16.15 39.39
N GLN A 728 2.47 -16.83 40.47
CA GLN A 728 2.55 -16.34 41.85
C GLN A 728 3.63 -17.13 42.59
N SER A 729 4.48 -16.44 43.36
CA SER A 729 5.48 -17.14 44.17
C SER A 729 4.80 -17.94 45.28
N LEU A 730 5.43 -19.04 45.73
CA LEU A 730 4.89 -19.85 46.84
C LEU A 730 4.75 -19.05 48.15
N ALA A 731 5.61 -18.04 48.35
CA ALA A 731 5.56 -17.15 49.51
C ALA A 731 4.30 -16.27 49.49
N GLU A 732 3.99 -15.67 48.35
CA GLU A 732 2.78 -14.86 48.17
C GLU A 732 1.53 -15.74 48.17
N ALA A 733 1.57 -16.90 47.52
CA ALA A 733 0.45 -17.84 47.52
C ALA A 733 0.08 -18.30 48.95
N ARG A 734 1.09 -18.51 49.81
CA ARG A 734 0.87 -18.77 51.24
C ARG A 734 0.20 -17.60 51.95
N ALA A 735 0.62 -16.37 51.67
CA ALA A 735 0.01 -15.16 52.22
C ALA A 735 -1.44 -14.98 51.74
N LEU A 736 -1.77 -15.49 50.55
CA LEU A 736 -3.11 -15.47 49.95
C LEU A 736 -4.00 -16.64 50.38
N GLY A 737 -3.52 -17.53 51.27
CA GLY A 737 -4.32 -18.59 51.91
C GLY A 737 -4.11 -20.00 51.37
N VAL A 738 -3.14 -20.24 50.49
CA VAL A 738 -2.79 -21.62 50.09
C VAL A 738 -2.22 -22.39 51.28
N SER A 739 -2.76 -23.58 51.53
CA SER A 739 -2.38 -24.41 52.67
C SER A 739 -0.92 -24.88 52.61
N SER A 740 -0.29 -25.01 53.78
CA SER A 740 1.10 -25.48 53.87
C SER A 740 1.26 -26.94 53.39
N SER A 741 0.21 -27.76 53.49
CA SER A 741 0.17 -29.12 52.94
C SER A 741 0.23 -29.10 51.41
N TYR A 742 -0.50 -28.19 50.76
CA TYR A 742 -0.49 -28.04 49.30
C TYR A 742 0.87 -27.54 48.79
N ILE A 743 1.47 -26.56 49.47
CA ILE A 743 2.82 -26.08 49.12
C ILE A 743 3.86 -27.21 49.22
N LYS A 744 3.80 -28.01 50.29
CA LYS A 744 4.67 -29.19 50.44
C LYS A 744 4.42 -30.25 49.37
N TYR A 745 3.18 -30.41 48.91
CA TYR A 745 2.85 -31.29 47.80
C TYR A 745 3.52 -30.83 46.50
N LEU A 746 3.42 -29.54 46.14
CA LEU A 746 4.07 -28.98 44.96
C LEU A 746 5.61 -29.10 45.03
N GLN A 747 6.20 -28.82 46.20
CA GLN A 747 7.65 -28.94 46.42
C GLN A 747 8.19 -30.37 46.30
N LYS A 748 7.34 -31.39 46.42
CA LYS A 748 7.73 -32.80 46.21
C LYS A 748 7.73 -33.21 44.74
N LEU A 749 7.04 -32.46 43.88
CA LEU A 749 6.87 -32.80 42.47
C LEU A 749 8.01 -32.32 41.59
N SER A 750 8.80 -31.33 42.02
CA SER A 750 9.94 -30.83 41.27
C SER A 750 11.00 -30.21 42.20
N THR A 751 12.26 -30.29 41.79
CA THR A 751 13.40 -29.62 42.44
C THR A 751 13.45 -28.12 42.15
N ALA A 752 12.79 -27.65 41.08
CA ALA A 752 12.62 -26.24 40.77
C ALA A 752 11.36 -25.68 41.46
N ALA A 753 11.40 -24.41 41.89
CA ALA A 753 10.25 -23.75 42.50
C ALA A 753 9.11 -23.64 41.46
N GLN A 754 8.10 -24.50 41.56
CA GLN A 754 6.93 -24.41 40.69
C GLN A 754 6.03 -23.26 41.13
N PRO A 755 5.79 -22.27 40.27
CA PRO A 755 4.88 -21.18 40.56
C PRO A 755 3.44 -21.67 40.56
N ILE A 756 2.61 -21.05 41.40
CA ILE A 756 1.16 -21.30 41.41
C ILE A 756 0.49 -20.33 40.45
N LEU A 757 -0.54 -20.79 39.73
CA LEU A 757 -1.31 -19.95 38.81
C LEU A 757 -2.37 -19.14 39.55
N SER A 758 -2.36 -17.82 39.32
CA SER A 758 -3.40 -16.92 39.79
C SER A 758 -3.98 -16.12 38.64
N VAL A 759 -5.25 -15.72 38.79
CA VAL A 759 -5.97 -14.91 37.82
C VAL A 759 -5.40 -13.49 37.82
N ASN A 760 -4.83 -13.08 36.69
CA ASN A 760 -4.29 -11.74 36.49
C ASN A 760 -5.34 -10.79 35.91
N ARG A 761 -6.11 -11.25 34.91
CA ARG A 761 -7.10 -10.44 34.20
C ARG A 761 -8.25 -11.29 33.67
N ILE A 762 -9.46 -10.75 33.68
CA ILE A 762 -10.67 -11.39 33.13
C ILE A 762 -10.98 -10.77 31.76
N LEU A 763 -11.28 -11.60 30.77
CA LEU A 763 -11.33 -11.24 29.34
C LEU A 763 -12.72 -11.45 28.70
N ARG A 764 -13.75 -11.81 29.50
CA ARG A 764 -15.09 -12.15 29.01
C ARG A 764 -15.83 -10.93 28.44
N VAL A 765 -15.66 -10.71 27.14
CA VAL A 765 -16.39 -9.67 26.39
C VAL A 765 -17.73 -10.18 25.84
N ARG A 766 -17.87 -11.50 25.62
CA ARG A 766 -19.06 -12.11 25.01
C ARG A 766 -20.17 -12.44 26.01
N SER A 767 -19.84 -12.67 27.28
CA SER A 767 -20.80 -13.13 28.30
C SER A 767 -20.48 -12.56 29.70
N PRO A 768 -20.69 -11.25 29.92
CA PRO A 768 -20.35 -10.59 31.18
C PRO A 768 -21.22 -11.01 32.37
N GLU A 769 -22.41 -11.58 32.13
CA GLU A 769 -23.41 -11.89 33.17
C GLU A 769 -23.25 -13.28 33.83
N ILE A 770 -22.29 -14.08 33.37
CA ILE A 770 -22.07 -15.44 33.85
C ILE A 770 -21.10 -15.45 35.04
N PRO A 771 -21.30 -16.28 36.09
CA PRO A 771 -20.35 -16.44 37.18
C PRO A 771 -18.91 -16.58 36.68
N SER A 772 -18.03 -15.70 37.17
CA SER A 772 -16.65 -15.61 36.71
C SER A 772 -15.66 -15.85 37.85
N LEU A 773 -14.45 -16.24 37.46
CA LEU A 773 -13.27 -16.05 38.26
C LEU A 773 -13.11 -14.57 38.63
N GLU A 774 -12.50 -14.28 39.78
CA GLU A 774 -12.13 -12.95 40.24
C GLU A 774 -10.61 -12.74 40.07
N VAL A 775 -10.19 -11.50 39.82
CA VAL A 775 -8.76 -11.17 39.79
C VAL A 775 -8.15 -11.49 41.15
N GLY A 776 -7.08 -12.29 41.15
CA GLY A 776 -6.40 -12.78 42.34
C GLY A 776 -6.81 -14.19 42.79
N ASP A 777 -7.83 -14.80 42.19
CA ASP A 777 -8.14 -16.21 42.45
C ASP A 777 -6.93 -17.10 42.12
N ILE A 778 -6.61 -18.03 43.01
CA ILE A 778 -5.54 -19.02 42.81
C ILE A 778 -6.16 -20.34 42.39
N ILE A 779 -5.66 -20.96 41.31
CA ILE A 779 -6.16 -22.26 40.84
C ILE A 779 -5.31 -23.39 41.41
N LEU A 780 -5.95 -24.32 42.12
CA LEU A 780 -5.30 -25.51 42.68
C LEU A 780 -5.59 -26.76 41.84
N GLN A 781 -6.85 -26.98 41.47
CA GLN A 781 -7.26 -28.16 40.71
C GLN A 781 -8.24 -27.80 39.59
N VAL A 782 -8.22 -28.61 38.53
CA VAL A 782 -9.22 -28.66 37.46
C VAL A 782 -9.75 -30.07 37.39
N ASN A 783 -11.07 -30.25 37.47
CA ASN A 783 -11.74 -31.56 37.40
C ASN A 783 -11.09 -32.61 38.32
N ASN A 784 -10.79 -32.21 39.57
CA ASN A 784 -10.10 -33.02 40.59
C ASN A 784 -8.63 -33.40 40.30
N CYS A 785 -8.02 -32.82 39.26
CA CYS A 785 -6.60 -32.97 38.96
C CYS A 785 -5.82 -31.71 39.39
N HIS A 786 -4.70 -31.90 40.10
CA HIS A 786 -3.82 -30.80 40.49
C HIS A 786 -3.19 -30.12 39.28
N VAL A 787 -3.26 -28.79 39.26
CA VAL A 787 -2.63 -27.96 38.23
C VAL A 787 -1.15 -27.78 38.56
N LYS A 788 -0.32 -28.14 37.61
CA LYS A 788 1.15 -28.05 37.64
C LYS A 788 1.67 -27.15 36.54
N HIS A 789 0.98 -27.15 35.40
CA HIS A 789 1.42 -26.50 34.18
C HIS A 789 0.31 -25.67 33.56
N MET A 790 0.69 -24.62 32.85
CA MET A 790 -0.25 -23.71 32.21
C MET A 790 -1.15 -24.38 31.17
N ASP A 791 -0.68 -25.41 30.46
CA ASP A 791 -1.46 -26.10 29.42
C ASP A 791 -2.67 -26.88 29.98
N GLU A 792 -2.62 -27.27 31.26
CA GLU A 792 -3.69 -27.99 31.96
C GLU A 792 -4.91 -27.09 32.28
N VAL A 793 -4.72 -25.75 32.24
CA VAL A 793 -5.79 -24.75 32.47
C VAL A 793 -6.04 -23.85 31.26
N ALA A 794 -5.29 -24.03 30.17
CA ALA A 794 -5.35 -23.15 29.00
C ALA A 794 -6.53 -23.47 28.07
N CYS A 795 -6.75 -24.75 27.76
CA CYS A 795 -7.75 -25.20 26.79
C CYS A 795 -8.55 -26.40 27.31
N PHE A 796 -9.83 -26.49 26.92
CA PHE A 796 -10.77 -27.52 27.34
C PHE A 796 -11.64 -28.00 26.17
N ASP A 797 -12.09 -29.25 26.25
CA ASP A 797 -13.05 -29.85 25.33
C ASP A 797 -14.49 -29.82 25.87
N THR A 798 -14.67 -29.52 27.16
CA THR A 798 -15.97 -29.50 27.85
C THR A 798 -16.57 -28.10 27.91
N SER A 799 -17.90 -28.00 28.00
CA SER A 799 -18.62 -26.73 28.13
C SER A 799 -18.47 -26.06 29.50
N GLU A 800 -18.12 -26.85 30.52
CA GLU A 800 -17.89 -26.39 31.89
C GLU A 800 -16.72 -27.16 32.50
N VAL A 801 -16.07 -26.55 33.48
CA VAL A 801 -14.99 -27.15 34.27
C VAL A 801 -15.20 -26.87 35.74
N GLU A 802 -14.86 -27.85 36.57
CA GLU A 802 -14.83 -27.70 38.03
C GLU A 802 -13.43 -27.24 38.46
N LEU A 803 -13.35 -26.14 39.19
CA LEU A 803 -12.10 -25.59 39.69
C LEU A 803 -12.08 -25.60 41.22
N LEU A 804 -11.01 -26.10 41.81
CA LEU A 804 -10.68 -25.85 43.21
C LEU A 804 -9.81 -24.60 43.27
N ILE A 805 -10.31 -23.55 43.93
CA ILE A 805 -9.61 -22.25 43.99
C ILE A 805 -9.39 -21.78 45.42
N ILE A 806 -8.42 -20.88 45.60
CA ILE A 806 -8.37 -20.00 46.78
C ILE A 806 -8.88 -18.62 46.40
N ARG A 807 -9.94 -18.17 47.07
CA ARG A 807 -10.48 -16.80 46.96
C ARG A 807 -10.54 -16.18 48.34
N LYS A 808 -9.95 -14.98 48.50
CA LYS A 808 -9.93 -14.24 49.79
C LYS A 808 -9.46 -15.10 50.97
N GLY A 809 -8.47 -15.98 50.74
CA GLY A 809 -7.92 -16.86 51.76
C GLY A 809 -8.72 -18.13 52.07
N GLN A 810 -9.82 -18.39 51.37
CA GLN A 810 -10.66 -19.57 51.56
C GLN A 810 -10.61 -20.49 50.35
N GLU A 811 -10.51 -21.80 50.63
CA GLU A 811 -10.59 -22.84 49.61
C GLU A 811 -12.06 -23.10 49.25
N MET A 812 -12.37 -23.08 47.96
CA MET A 812 -13.72 -23.31 47.47
C MET A 812 -13.71 -23.97 46.09
N THR A 813 -14.71 -24.81 45.85
CA THR A 813 -14.96 -25.42 44.54
C THR A 813 -15.99 -24.59 43.79
N ILE A 814 -15.68 -24.23 42.54
CA ILE A 814 -16.56 -23.49 41.65
C ILE A 814 -16.67 -24.20 40.30
N THR A 815 -17.86 -24.20 39.72
CA THR A 815 -18.08 -24.65 38.34
C THR A 815 -18.12 -23.42 37.45
N ILE A 816 -17.26 -23.39 36.44
CA ILE A 816 -17.13 -22.27 35.52
C ILE A 816 -17.37 -22.76 34.09
N PRO A 817 -18.23 -22.08 33.31
CA PRO A 817 -18.40 -22.41 31.90
C PRO A 817 -17.18 -21.95 31.10
N THR A 818 -16.80 -22.76 30.12
CA THR A 818 -15.77 -22.42 29.13
C THR A 818 -16.44 -21.77 27.93
N ALA A 819 -15.70 -20.95 27.19
CA ALA A 819 -16.17 -20.32 25.95
C ALA A 819 -15.28 -20.74 24.77
N PRO A 820 -15.83 -20.99 23.58
CA PRO A 820 -15.01 -21.23 22.39
C PRO A 820 -14.17 -19.97 22.10
N LEU A 821 -12.87 -20.15 21.90
CA LEU A 821 -11.98 -19.07 21.51
C LEU A 821 -12.40 -18.51 20.14
N CYS A 822 -12.05 -17.26 19.85
CA CYS A 822 -12.30 -16.69 18.52
C CYS A 822 -11.57 -17.50 17.45
N ASP A 823 -12.25 -17.78 16.35
CA ASP A 823 -11.65 -18.52 15.25
C ASP A 823 -10.59 -17.65 14.55
N ALA A 824 -9.31 -18.03 14.67
CA ALA A 824 -8.23 -17.41 13.92
C ALA A 824 -8.30 -17.77 12.42
N ASN A 825 -9.05 -18.81 12.06
CA ASN A 825 -9.24 -19.30 10.69
C ASN A 825 -10.47 -18.67 10.08
N ILE A 826 -10.48 -17.33 10.01
CA ILE A 826 -11.59 -16.58 9.39
C ILE A 826 -11.92 -17.15 8.01
N ARG A 827 -13.20 -17.16 7.69
CA ARG A 827 -13.73 -17.75 6.45
C ARG A 827 -14.27 -16.73 5.49
N LYS A 828 -14.32 -15.47 5.92
CA LYS A 828 -14.92 -14.38 5.17
C LYS A 828 -14.23 -13.06 5.46
N VAL A 829 -13.89 -12.35 4.39
CA VAL A 829 -13.46 -10.94 4.43
C VAL A 829 -14.28 -10.19 3.40
N ILE A 830 -14.81 -9.02 3.76
CA ILE A 830 -15.52 -8.11 2.86
C ILE A 830 -14.71 -6.84 2.70
N CYS A 831 -14.55 -6.37 1.47
CA CYS A 831 -14.11 -5.01 1.20
C CYS A 831 -15.29 -4.21 0.70
N TRP A 832 -15.63 -3.12 1.39
CA TRP A 832 -16.71 -2.21 0.99
C TRP A 832 -16.28 -0.76 1.19
N ALA A 833 -16.41 0.07 0.15
CA ALA A 833 -15.92 1.46 0.13
C ALA A 833 -14.44 1.62 0.57
N GLY A 834 -13.63 0.58 0.31
CA GLY A 834 -12.22 0.49 0.70
C GLY A 834 -11.95 -0.02 2.11
N MET A 835 -12.97 -0.24 2.94
CA MET A 835 -12.85 -0.80 4.29
C MET A 835 -12.76 -2.32 4.24
N TYR A 836 -11.76 -2.91 4.92
CA TYR A 836 -11.71 -4.35 5.15
C TYR A 836 -12.44 -4.73 6.42
N LEU A 837 -13.47 -5.53 6.25
CA LEU A 837 -14.40 -5.99 7.28
C LEU A 837 -14.26 -7.49 7.46
N GLN A 838 -14.10 -7.92 8.71
CA GLN A 838 -14.04 -9.32 9.10
C GLN A 838 -14.71 -9.55 10.45
N GLU A 839 -14.83 -10.80 10.88
CA GLU A 839 -15.18 -11.10 12.26
C GLU A 839 -14.04 -10.70 13.21
N PRO A 840 -14.37 -10.26 14.44
CA PRO A 840 -13.35 -9.89 15.42
C PRO A 840 -12.55 -11.11 15.87
N PHE A 841 -11.23 -10.97 15.85
CA PHE A 841 -10.29 -11.99 16.30
C PHE A 841 -9.86 -11.75 17.75
N HIS A 842 -9.19 -12.73 18.34
CA HIS A 842 -8.96 -12.81 19.78
C HIS A 842 -8.38 -11.53 20.42
N THR A 843 -7.32 -10.95 19.83
CA THR A 843 -6.68 -9.73 20.38
C THR A 843 -7.64 -8.55 20.46
N VAL A 844 -8.52 -8.37 19.47
CA VAL A 844 -9.46 -7.24 19.44
C VAL A 844 -10.48 -7.37 20.56
N LEU A 845 -11.05 -8.57 20.75
CA LEU A 845 -11.97 -8.79 21.86
C LEU A 845 -11.30 -8.54 23.20
N HIS A 846 -10.05 -8.97 23.38
CA HIS A 846 -9.30 -8.74 24.61
C HIS A 846 -9.13 -7.24 24.97
N GLN A 847 -9.05 -6.36 23.97
CA GLN A 847 -8.94 -4.92 24.17
C GLN A 847 -10.31 -4.22 24.26
N SER A 848 -11.38 -4.89 23.85
CA SER A 848 -12.71 -4.32 23.75
C SER A 848 -13.42 -4.28 25.10
N VAL A 849 -14.16 -3.19 25.35
CA VAL A 849 -15.01 -3.08 26.55
C VAL A 849 -16.27 -3.95 26.44
N ARG A 850 -16.82 -4.08 25.23
CA ARG A 850 -17.98 -4.92 24.91
C ARG A 850 -17.92 -5.36 23.44
N LEU A 851 -18.63 -6.45 23.10
CA LEU A 851 -18.83 -6.85 21.71
C LEU A 851 -20.05 -6.10 21.15
N ALA A 852 -19.81 -5.11 20.29
CA ALA A 852 -20.88 -4.29 19.70
C ALA A 852 -21.54 -4.94 18.47
N SER A 853 -20.74 -5.59 17.62
CA SER A 853 -21.20 -6.44 16.51
C SER A 853 -20.13 -7.47 16.14
N ASN A 854 -20.46 -8.46 15.30
CA ASN A 854 -19.45 -9.35 14.70
C ASN A 854 -18.86 -8.79 13.39
N VAL A 855 -18.95 -7.47 13.16
CA VAL A 855 -18.38 -6.81 11.97
C VAL A 855 -17.33 -5.82 12.43
N TYR A 856 -16.06 -6.20 12.27
CA TYR A 856 -14.92 -5.41 12.68
C TYR A 856 -14.18 -4.84 11.48
N MET A 857 -13.99 -3.52 11.49
CA MET A 857 -13.15 -2.79 10.53
C MET A 857 -11.76 -2.60 11.14
N PHE A 858 -10.76 -3.16 10.47
CA PHE A 858 -9.37 -3.12 10.95
C PHE A 858 -8.41 -2.36 10.05
N MET A 859 -8.77 -2.11 8.78
CA MET A 859 -7.93 -1.39 7.83
C MET A 859 -8.75 -0.85 6.65
N PHE A 860 -8.18 0.10 5.91
CA PHE A 860 -8.62 0.51 4.58
C PHE A 860 -7.41 0.80 3.67
N ASP A 861 -7.57 0.68 2.35
CA ASP A 861 -6.52 1.03 1.38
C ASP A 861 -6.37 2.57 1.26
N SER A 862 -5.18 3.04 0.88
CA SER A 862 -4.95 4.47 0.60
C SER A 862 -5.79 4.96 -0.59
N GLY A 863 -6.19 6.23 -0.54
CA GLY A 863 -7.02 6.86 -1.58
C GLY A 863 -8.51 6.49 -1.54
N THR A 864 -8.92 5.59 -0.64
CA THR A 864 -10.31 5.10 -0.54
C THR A 864 -11.28 6.15 0.02
N PRO A 865 -12.60 5.99 -0.21
CA PRO A 865 -13.62 6.74 0.51
C PRO A 865 -13.49 6.70 2.03
N ALA A 866 -13.11 5.55 2.59
CA ALA A 866 -12.89 5.40 4.03
C ALA A 866 -11.77 6.31 4.54
N MET A 867 -10.68 6.43 3.79
CA MET A 867 -9.60 7.37 4.10
C MET A 867 -10.10 8.83 4.03
N ALA A 868 -10.94 9.16 3.04
CA ALA A 868 -11.42 10.53 2.80
C ALA A 868 -12.17 11.10 4.00
N GLU A 869 -12.98 10.25 4.62
CA GLU A 869 -13.79 10.57 5.80
C GLU A 869 -13.05 10.29 7.11
N SER A 870 -11.74 10.06 7.02
CA SER A 870 -10.86 9.81 8.16
C SER A 870 -11.44 8.71 9.05
N TYR A 871 -11.83 7.57 8.47
CA TYR A 871 -12.05 6.37 9.27
C TYR A 871 -10.73 5.97 9.93
N HIS A 872 -10.81 5.40 11.13
CA HIS A 872 -9.65 4.99 11.92
C HIS A 872 -9.76 3.49 12.06
N ASP A 873 -8.64 2.78 12.15
CA ASP A 873 -8.68 1.37 12.46
C ASP A 873 -9.39 1.17 13.82
N ASN A 874 -9.96 -0.02 14.03
CA ASN A 874 -10.45 -0.49 15.33
C ASN A 874 -11.87 -0.07 15.68
N MET A 875 -12.79 -0.28 14.74
CA MET A 875 -14.20 0.05 14.91
C MET A 875 -15.08 -1.16 14.58
N PHE A 876 -16.11 -1.37 15.39
CA PHE A 876 -17.22 -2.27 15.10
C PHE A 876 -18.28 -1.55 14.29
N VAL A 877 -18.69 -2.10 13.16
CA VAL A 877 -19.79 -1.56 12.35
C VAL A 877 -21.10 -2.09 12.91
N VAL A 878 -21.98 -1.19 13.38
CA VAL A 878 -23.28 -1.58 13.98
C VAL A 878 -24.47 -1.12 13.15
N GLU A 879 -24.29 -0.19 12.22
CA GLU A 879 -25.36 0.31 11.36
C GLU A 879 -24.79 0.83 10.04
N ILE A 880 -25.46 0.52 8.92
CA ILE A 880 -25.18 1.09 7.60
C ILE A 880 -26.49 1.62 6.99
N GLY A 881 -26.55 2.93 6.77
CA GLY A 881 -27.77 3.63 6.39
C GLY A 881 -28.78 3.59 7.54
N GLU A 882 -29.90 2.91 7.32
CA GLU A 882 -30.94 2.65 8.33
C GLU A 882 -30.94 1.18 8.79
N ASN A 883 -29.99 0.37 8.30
CA ASN A 883 -29.94 -1.06 8.56
C ASN A 883 -29.00 -1.35 9.73
N ALA A 884 -29.52 -1.99 10.78
CA ALA A 884 -28.70 -2.54 11.85
C ALA A 884 -27.83 -3.68 11.31
N ILE A 885 -26.55 -3.70 11.71
CA ILE A 885 -25.55 -4.66 11.26
C ILE A 885 -24.99 -5.40 12.47
N TYR A 886 -25.07 -6.72 12.42
CA TYR A 886 -24.42 -7.63 13.36
C TYR A 886 -23.48 -8.61 12.67
N THR A 887 -23.71 -8.97 11.40
CA THR A 887 -22.95 -9.99 10.67
C THR A 887 -22.39 -9.50 9.33
N LEU A 888 -21.35 -10.17 8.81
CA LEU A 888 -20.79 -9.87 7.49
C LEU A 888 -21.76 -10.14 6.34
N ASP A 889 -22.71 -11.07 6.49
CA ASP A 889 -23.72 -11.33 5.46
C ASP A 889 -24.69 -10.15 5.30
N GLU A 890 -25.08 -9.51 6.41
CA GLU A 890 -25.91 -8.30 6.38
C GLU A 890 -25.19 -7.14 5.69
N VAL A 891 -23.88 -6.98 5.92
CA VAL A 891 -23.06 -5.99 5.17
C VAL A 891 -23.12 -6.27 3.67
N ALA A 892 -22.93 -7.52 3.25
CA ALA A 892 -22.97 -7.88 1.84
C ALA A 892 -24.37 -7.63 1.23
N GLN A 893 -25.45 -7.88 1.97
CA GLN A 893 -26.81 -7.59 1.54
C GLN A 893 -27.05 -6.09 1.40
N VAL A 894 -26.67 -5.29 2.40
CA VAL A 894 -26.81 -3.83 2.34
C VAL A 894 -25.97 -3.23 1.22
N ALA A 895 -24.73 -3.69 1.02
CA ALA A 895 -23.89 -3.25 -0.09
C ALA A 895 -24.54 -3.53 -1.46
N LYS A 896 -25.23 -4.67 -1.63
CA LYS A 896 -26.02 -4.97 -2.84
C LYS A 896 -27.21 -4.04 -3.01
N LEU A 897 -27.95 -3.78 -1.93
CA LEU A 897 -29.11 -2.88 -1.95
C LEU A 897 -28.70 -1.45 -2.34
N LEU A 898 -27.55 -0.99 -1.83
CA LEU A 898 -27.02 0.34 -2.14
C LEU A 898 -26.58 0.48 -3.61
N LYS A 899 -26.39 -0.63 -4.33
CA LYS A 899 -25.95 -0.68 -5.74
C LYS A 899 -27.10 -0.64 -6.76
N ASP A 900 -28.38 -0.73 -6.34
CA ASP A 900 -29.53 -0.81 -7.26
C ASP A 900 -29.70 0.47 -8.10
N PRO A 901 -29.55 0.40 -9.45
CA PRO A 901 -29.66 1.53 -10.37
C PRO A 901 -30.97 2.33 -10.29
N LYS A 902 -32.08 1.73 -9.83
CA LYS A 902 -33.39 2.41 -9.72
C LYS A 902 -33.46 3.37 -8.52
N GLN A 903 -32.53 3.25 -7.58
CA GLN A 903 -32.40 4.12 -6.41
C GLN A 903 -31.09 4.92 -6.40
N THR A 904 -30.20 4.71 -7.38
CA THR A 904 -28.85 5.28 -7.34
C THR A 904 -28.76 6.75 -7.69
N GLY A 905 -29.79 7.36 -8.33
CA GLY A 905 -29.84 8.80 -8.63
C GLY A 905 -28.65 9.34 -9.44
N PHE A 906 -27.74 8.47 -9.87
CA PHE A 906 -26.44 8.77 -10.47
C PHE A 906 -26.05 7.55 -11.34
N ASN A 907 -25.87 7.76 -12.65
CA ASN A 907 -25.28 6.81 -13.63
C ASN A 907 -26.09 5.64 -14.22
N ALA A 908 -27.34 5.85 -14.66
CA ALA A 908 -27.89 5.01 -15.75
C ALA A 908 -27.39 5.49 -17.14
N ASP A 909 -27.19 6.79 -17.32
CA ASP A 909 -26.99 7.41 -18.65
C ASP A 909 -25.53 7.45 -19.15
N ILE A 910 -24.52 7.39 -18.26
CA ILE A 910 -23.08 7.35 -18.65
C ILE A 910 -22.72 6.01 -19.32
N ALA A 911 -23.40 4.92 -18.97
CA ALA A 911 -23.27 3.64 -19.66
C ALA A 911 -23.93 3.63 -21.06
N GLU A 912 -24.82 4.60 -21.35
CA GLU A 912 -25.61 4.67 -22.59
C GLU A 912 -25.13 5.74 -23.60
N ASN A 913 -23.93 6.31 -23.45
CA ASN A 913 -23.35 7.22 -24.46
C ASN A 913 -24.25 8.44 -24.79
N LYS A 914 -25.05 8.93 -23.83
CA LYS A 914 -25.88 10.13 -24.00
C LYS A 914 -25.17 11.33 -23.38
N GLY A 915 -24.97 12.37 -24.19
CA GLY A 915 -24.21 13.57 -23.85
C GLY A 915 -24.58 14.22 -22.50
N PHE A 916 -23.53 14.58 -21.76
CA PHE A 916 -23.43 15.67 -20.80
C PHE A 916 -24.68 16.00 -19.95
N ARG A 917 -25.11 15.09 -19.08
CA ARG A 917 -25.86 15.41 -17.84
C ARG A 917 -25.39 14.52 -16.67
N SER A 918 -24.73 15.16 -15.70
CA SER A 918 -24.06 14.66 -14.47
C SER A 918 -22.84 13.73 -14.62
N GLY A 919 -21.72 14.27 -15.10
CA GLY A 919 -20.43 13.57 -15.25
C GLY A 919 -19.61 13.46 -13.95
N THR A 920 -19.91 12.44 -13.12
CA THR A 920 -19.14 12.16 -11.90
C THR A 920 -19.03 10.66 -11.64
N VAL A 921 -18.01 10.26 -10.89
CA VAL A 921 -17.81 8.86 -10.52
C VAL A 921 -18.91 8.46 -9.52
N PRO A 922 -19.68 7.37 -9.77
CA PRO A 922 -20.88 7.05 -9.01
C PRO A 922 -20.56 6.84 -7.53
N GLY A 923 -21.37 7.42 -6.66
CA GLY A 923 -21.21 7.35 -5.22
C GLY A 923 -22.43 7.82 -4.46
N ARG A 924 -22.75 7.17 -3.35
CA ARG A 924 -23.88 7.52 -2.49
C ARG A 924 -23.37 7.91 -1.10
N ASP A 925 -23.93 8.98 -0.56
CA ASP A 925 -23.68 9.34 0.84
C ASP A 925 -24.46 8.37 1.75
N VAL A 926 -23.73 7.66 2.60
CA VAL A 926 -24.25 6.64 3.51
C VAL A 926 -23.80 6.97 4.92
N LYS A 927 -24.75 7.03 5.84
CA LYS A 927 -24.47 7.15 7.27
C LYS A 927 -24.02 5.79 7.81
N ILE A 928 -22.96 5.77 8.59
CA ILE A 928 -22.47 4.56 9.26
C ILE A 928 -22.34 4.87 10.75
N ARG A 929 -22.98 4.05 11.59
CA ARG A 929 -22.74 4.07 13.03
C ARG A 929 -21.73 2.98 13.38
N VAL A 930 -20.72 3.39 14.13
CA VAL A 930 -19.61 2.55 14.54
C VAL A 930 -19.36 2.68 16.03
N VAL A 931 -18.86 1.60 16.64
CA VAL A 931 -18.48 1.56 18.06
C VAL A 931 -16.99 1.28 18.15
N LEU A 932 -16.25 2.14 18.82
CA LEU A 932 -14.82 1.98 19.05
C LEU A 932 -14.55 0.86 20.06
N VAL A 933 -13.34 0.30 20.03
CA VAL A 933 -12.88 -0.74 20.99
C VAL A 933 -13.03 -0.28 22.46
N ASN A 934 -12.89 1.02 22.74
CA ASN A 934 -13.09 1.60 24.07
C ASN A 934 -14.58 1.75 24.47
N GLY A 935 -15.52 1.45 23.58
CA GLY A 935 -16.97 1.55 23.81
C GLY A 935 -17.65 2.81 23.27
N ASP A 936 -16.89 3.82 22.83
CA ASP A 936 -17.44 5.09 22.33
C ASP A 936 -18.18 4.89 21.01
N GLU A 937 -19.36 5.50 20.88
CA GLU A 937 -20.15 5.46 19.64
C GLU A 937 -19.85 6.69 18.78
N VAL A 938 -19.61 6.47 17.49
CA VAL A 938 -19.37 7.53 16.51
C VAL A 938 -20.28 7.30 15.31
N VAL A 939 -20.86 8.38 14.81
CA VAL A 939 -21.59 8.39 13.55
C VAL A 939 -20.75 9.12 12.53
N LYS A 940 -20.50 8.47 11.39
CA LYS A 940 -19.78 9.04 10.25
C LYS A 940 -20.62 8.94 8.99
N SER A 941 -20.37 9.80 8.02
CA SER A 941 -20.85 9.66 6.65
C SER A 941 -19.73 9.11 5.79
N ILE A 942 -20.09 8.35 4.75
CA ILE A 942 -19.18 7.96 3.68
C ILE A 942 -19.85 8.14 2.33
N ARG A 943 -19.16 8.77 1.39
CA ARG A 943 -19.59 8.78 -0.01
C ARG A 943 -18.95 7.61 -0.73
N THR A 944 -19.73 6.61 -1.13
CA THR A 944 -19.17 5.44 -1.84
C THR A 944 -18.55 5.83 -3.18
N ASN A 945 -17.72 4.95 -3.74
CA ASN A 945 -17.20 5.10 -5.11
C ASN A 945 -17.12 3.71 -5.73
N ASP A 946 -18.25 3.19 -6.18
CA ASP A 946 -18.37 1.78 -6.57
C ASP A 946 -17.66 1.47 -7.89
N HIS A 947 -17.33 2.50 -8.67
CA HIS A 947 -16.57 2.36 -9.91
C HIS A 947 -15.12 1.97 -9.63
N TYR A 948 -14.40 2.74 -8.79
CA TYR A 948 -13.00 2.41 -8.46
C TYR A 948 -12.87 1.45 -7.28
N TYR A 949 -13.85 1.43 -6.38
CA TYR A 949 -13.87 0.62 -5.17
C TYR A 949 -15.11 -0.28 -5.09
N PRO A 950 -15.31 -1.19 -6.06
CA PRO A 950 -16.45 -2.08 -6.05
C PRO A 950 -16.42 -2.97 -4.80
N ALA A 951 -17.60 -3.25 -4.25
CA ALA A 951 -17.74 -4.17 -3.14
C ALA A 951 -17.37 -5.61 -3.55
N TRP A 952 -16.62 -6.30 -2.72
CA TRP A 952 -16.26 -7.70 -2.94
C TRP A 952 -16.04 -8.44 -1.64
N GLN A 953 -16.08 -9.76 -1.72
CA GLN A 953 -15.82 -10.66 -0.61
C GLN A 953 -14.87 -11.79 -1.01
N LEU A 954 -13.99 -12.17 -0.09
CA LEU A 954 -13.27 -13.42 -0.12
C LEU A 954 -13.98 -14.39 0.80
N VAL A 955 -14.24 -15.60 0.31
CA VAL A 955 -14.86 -16.68 1.11
C VAL A 955 -14.02 -17.94 1.03
N ARG A 956 -13.95 -18.68 2.13
CA ARG A 956 -13.30 -19.97 2.27
C ARG A 956 -14.27 -20.96 2.89
N GLY A 957 -14.28 -22.20 2.39
CA GLY A 957 -15.11 -23.26 2.96
C GLY A 957 -14.55 -23.79 4.29
N PRO A 958 -15.25 -24.77 4.91
CA PRO A 958 -14.90 -25.30 6.22
C PRO A 958 -13.79 -26.36 6.20
N ARG A 959 -13.30 -26.78 5.03
CA ARG A 959 -12.28 -27.83 4.90
C ARG A 959 -10.86 -27.29 4.98
N ILE A 960 -9.93 -28.14 5.40
CA ILE A 960 -8.51 -27.79 5.54
C ILE A 960 -7.80 -27.53 4.20
N ASP A 961 -8.36 -28.04 3.11
CA ASP A 961 -7.88 -27.89 1.72
C ASP A 961 -8.66 -26.84 0.91
N ASP A 962 -9.70 -26.24 1.49
CA ASP A 962 -10.48 -25.21 0.80
C ASP A 962 -9.62 -23.95 0.56
N LYS A 963 -9.53 -23.56 -0.70
CA LYS A 963 -8.88 -22.31 -1.12
C LYS A 963 -9.86 -21.13 -1.00
N TRP A 964 -9.29 -19.94 -0.92
CA TRP A 964 -10.08 -18.70 -0.97
C TRP A 964 -10.70 -18.51 -2.35
N VAL A 965 -11.93 -18.01 -2.37
CA VAL A 965 -12.65 -17.67 -3.60
C VAL A 965 -13.04 -16.21 -3.55
N TYR A 966 -12.59 -15.44 -4.54
CA TYR A 966 -13.04 -14.07 -4.74
C TYR A 966 -14.45 -14.05 -5.34
N LYS A 967 -15.33 -13.23 -4.76
CA LYS A 967 -16.69 -12.99 -5.27
C LYS A 967 -16.99 -11.50 -5.26
N ALA A 968 -17.43 -10.97 -6.40
CA ALA A 968 -18.01 -9.63 -6.43
C ALA A 968 -19.32 -9.61 -5.62
N ILE A 969 -19.60 -8.48 -4.97
CA ILE A 969 -20.86 -8.23 -4.25
C ILE A 969 -21.83 -7.45 -5.13
#